data_AF-A0A4V0BRS7-F1
#
_entry.id   AF-A0A4V0BRS7-F1
#
_cell.length_a   1.000
_cell.length_b   1.000
_cell.length_c   1.000
_cell.angle_alpha   90.00
_cell.angle_beta   90.00
_cell.angle_gamma   90.00
#
_symmetry.space_group_name_H-M   'P 1'
#
loop_
_entity.id
_entity.type
_entity.pdbx_description
1 polymer ?
#
loop_
_entity_poly.entity_id
_entity_poly.type
_entity_poly.pdbx_seq_one_letter_code
_entity_poly.pdbx_strand_id
1 'polypeptide(L)'
;MVVKTVVEAQDIFDKAWEGFKGVDWKEKASVSRFVQANYTPYDGDESFLAGPTERSLHIKKIVEETKAHYEETRFPMDTRPTSIADIPAGFIDKENEVIFGIQNDELFKLNFMPKGGIRMAETTLKENGYEPDPAVHEIFTKYVTTVNDGIFRAYTSNIRRARHAHTVTGLPDAYSRGRIIGVYARLALYGADYLMQEKVNDWNSVEEIDEETIRLREEINLQYQALQQVVRLGDLYGVDVRKPAMNVKEAIQWVNIAFMAVCRVINGAATSLGRVPIVLDIFAERDLARGTFTESEIQEFVDDFVMKLRTVKFARTKAYDQLYSGDPTFITTSMAGMGNDGRHRVTKMDYRFLNTLDNIGNSPEPNLTVLWTDKLPYNFRRYCMHMSHKHSSIQYEGVTTMAKDGYGEMSCISCCVSPLDPENEEQRHNIQYFGARVNVLKALLTGLNGGYDDVHKDYKVFDIEPIRDEVLEFESVKANFEKSLDWLTDTYVDALNIIHYMTDKYNYEAVQMAFLPTKQRANMGFGICGFANTVDTLSAIKYATVKPIRDENGYIYDYETIGEYPRWGEDDPRSNELAEWLIEAYTTRLRSHKLYKDAEATVSLLTITSNVAYSKQTGNSPVHKGVYLNEDGSVNLSKLEFFSPGANPSNKAKGGWLQNLNSLASLDFSYAADGISLTTQVSPRALGKTRDEQVDNLVTILDGYFENGGQHVNLNVMDLNDVYEKIMSGEDVIVRISGYCVNTKYLTPEQKTELTQRVFHEVLSMDDALS
;
A
#
# COMPACT_ATOMS: atom_id res chain seq x y z
N MET A 1 16.94 0.76 -32.15
CA MET A 1 18.07 0.44 -31.26
C MET A 1 18.76 -0.75 -31.89
N VAL A 2 20.02 -0.64 -32.31
CA VAL A 2 20.72 -1.75 -32.99
C VAL A 2 21.61 -2.43 -31.95
N VAL A 3 21.15 -3.55 -31.42
CA VAL A 3 21.92 -4.42 -30.54
C VAL A 3 22.29 -5.66 -31.34
N LYS A 4 23.49 -6.20 -31.15
CA LYS A 4 23.85 -7.52 -31.70
C LYS A 4 22.82 -8.52 -31.19
N THR A 5 22.13 -9.18 -32.10
CA THR A 5 21.19 -10.27 -31.79
C THR A 5 21.94 -11.27 -30.91
N VAL A 6 21.55 -11.40 -29.65
CA VAL A 6 21.97 -12.53 -28.83
C VAL A 6 21.26 -13.71 -29.44
N VAL A 7 21.99 -14.54 -30.18
CA VAL A 7 21.48 -15.84 -30.61
C VAL A 7 21.33 -16.64 -29.31
N GLU A 8 20.12 -16.66 -28.77
CA GLU A 8 19.77 -17.52 -27.65
C GLU A 8 20.12 -18.95 -28.05
N ALA A 9 20.92 -19.63 -27.23
CA ALA A 9 21.05 -21.06 -27.37
C ALA A 9 19.71 -21.66 -26.93
N GLN A 10 18.82 -21.97 -27.89
CA GLN A 10 17.51 -22.61 -27.68
C GLN A 10 17.59 -23.75 -26.63
N ASP A 11 18.71 -24.48 -26.60
CA ASP A 11 19.06 -25.51 -25.61
C ASP A 11 18.95 -25.06 -24.13
N ILE A 12 19.25 -23.79 -23.80
CA ILE A 12 19.14 -23.26 -22.44
C ILE A 12 17.66 -23.13 -22.03
N PHE A 13 16.83 -22.58 -22.91
CA PHE A 13 15.39 -22.44 -22.66
C PHE A 13 14.72 -23.81 -22.60
N ASP A 14 15.09 -24.74 -23.50
CA ASP A 14 14.57 -26.10 -23.50
C ASP A 14 14.86 -26.82 -22.18
N LYS A 15 16.04 -26.63 -21.60
CA LYS A 15 16.42 -27.15 -20.27
C LYS A 15 15.67 -26.46 -19.14
N ALA A 16 15.67 -25.13 -19.10
CA ALA A 16 15.04 -24.36 -18.03
C ALA A 16 13.52 -24.61 -17.96
N TRP A 17 12.90 -24.80 -19.12
CA TRP A 17 11.45 -25.01 -19.25
C TRP A 17 11.05 -26.47 -19.39
N GLU A 18 11.99 -27.41 -19.24
CA GLU A 18 11.70 -28.84 -19.31
C GLU A 18 10.59 -29.19 -18.31
N GLY A 19 9.52 -29.83 -18.80
CA GLY A 19 8.36 -30.24 -18.00
C GLY A 19 7.25 -29.19 -17.90
N PHE A 20 7.48 -27.92 -18.28
CA PHE A 20 6.43 -26.91 -18.33
C PHE A 20 5.55 -27.05 -19.58
N LYS A 21 4.25 -26.89 -19.39
CA LYS A 21 3.16 -26.96 -20.37
C LYS A 21 2.89 -25.60 -21.00
N GLY A 22 2.22 -25.62 -22.16
CA GLY A 22 1.84 -24.42 -22.91
C GLY A 22 2.97 -23.87 -23.79
N VAL A 23 2.58 -23.13 -24.83
CA VAL A 23 3.50 -22.50 -25.80
C VAL A 23 3.29 -20.99 -25.89
N ASP A 24 2.08 -20.51 -25.64
CA ASP A 24 1.71 -19.09 -25.80
C ASP A 24 2.60 -18.15 -24.97
N TRP A 25 2.96 -18.55 -23.75
CA TRP A 25 3.83 -17.78 -22.86
C TRP A 25 5.30 -17.76 -23.31
N LYS A 26 5.68 -18.64 -24.23
CA LYS A 26 7.02 -18.67 -24.87
C LYS A 26 7.06 -17.76 -26.09
N GLU A 27 5.97 -17.75 -26.87
CA GLU A 27 5.83 -16.90 -28.06
C GLU A 27 5.67 -15.42 -27.71
N LYS A 28 4.87 -15.13 -26.68
CA LYS A 28 4.71 -13.78 -26.12
C LYS A 28 4.88 -13.86 -24.60
N ALA A 29 5.90 -13.20 -24.07
CA ALA A 29 6.18 -13.26 -22.64
C ALA A 29 4.97 -12.82 -21.81
N SER A 30 4.54 -13.71 -20.93
CA SER A 30 3.39 -13.53 -20.06
C SER A 30 3.46 -14.51 -18.90
N VAL A 31 3.63 -13.98 -17.70
CA VAL A 31 3.57 -14.77 -16.47
C VAL A 31 2.16 -15.30 -16.23
N SER A 32 1.11 -14.53 -16.54
CA SER A 32 -0.28 -14.98 -16.45
C SER A 32 -0.53 -16.25 -17.28
N ARG A 33 -0.13 -16.27 -18.56
CA ARG A 33 -0.28 -17.48 -19.41
C ARG A 33 0.57 -18.64 -18.90
N PHE A 34 1.79 -18.37 -18.42
CA PHE A 34 2.66 -19.40 -17.84
C PHE A 34 2.01 -20.04 -16.61
N VAL A 35 1.53 -19.21 -15.69
CA VAL A 35 0.84 -19.65 -14.49
C VAL A 35 -0.35 -20.50 -14.90
N GLN A 36 -1.24 -19.98 -15.73
CA GLN A 36 -2.47 -20.68 -16.13
C GLN A 36 -2.23 -22.08 -16.69
N ALA A 37 -1.16 -22.25 -17.48
CA ALA A 37 -0.80 -23.54 -18.08
C ALA A 37 -0.14 -24.52 -17.09
N ASN A 38 0.46 -24.05 -16.00
CA ASN A 38 1.42 -24.85 -15.22
C ASN A 38 1.13 -24.99 -13.72
N TYR A 39 0.34 -24.09 -13.13
CA TYR A 39 0.11 -24.14 -11.69
C TYR A 39 -0.73 -25.37 -11.30
N THR A 40 -0.44 -25.89 -10.11
CA THR A 40 -1.15 -27.00 -9.49
C THR A 40 -1.96 -26.46 -8.31
N PRO A 41 -3.29 -26.36 -8.40
CA PRO A 41 -4.11 -26.04 -7.23
C PRO A 41 -3.85 -27.04 -6.10
N TYR A 42 -3.74 -26.54 -4.87
CA TYR A 42 -3.52 -27.36 -3.68
C TYR A 42 -4.73 -27.32 -2.75
N ASP A 43 -5.42 -28.46 -2.62
CA ASP A 43 -6.60 -28.65 -1.76
C ASP A 43 -6.27 -29.18 -0.35
N GLY A 44 -5.01 -29.56 -0.11
CA GLY A 44 -4.58 -30.16 1.15
C GLY A 44 -4.51 -29.16 2.31
N ASP A 45 -3.87 -29.56 3.41
CA ASP A 45 -3.69 -28.76 4.62
C ASP A 45 -2.21 -28.43 4.86
N GLU A 46 -1.90 -27.86 6.02
CA GLU A 46 -0.56 -27.44 6.43
C GLU A 46 0.38 -28.60 6.84
N SER A 47 -0.07 -29.87 6.82
CA SER A 47 0.69 -31.02 7.34
C SER A 47 2.01 -31.30 6.60
N PHE A 48 2.18 -30.77 5.39
CA PHE A 48 3.41 -30.91 4.61
C PHE A 48 4.52 -29.94 5.03
N LEU A 49 4.20 -28.87 5.77
CA LEU A 49 5.14 -27.79 6.06
C LEU A 49 6.37 -28.29 6.83
N ALA A 50 7.53 -27.80 6.45
CA ALA A 50 8.79 -28.02 7.17
C ALA A 50 9.06 -26.88 8.17
N GLY A 51 9.63 -27.23 9.33
CA GLY A 51 10.13 -26.26 10.31
C GLY A 51 11.40 -25.54 9.85
N PRO A 52 11.91 -24.58 10.63
CA PRO A 52 13.09 -23.82 10.25
C PRO A 52 14.35 -24.69 10.35
N THR A 53 15.31 -24.44 9.47
CA THR A 53 16.66 -25.03 9.53
C THR A 53 17.55 -24.26 10.50
N GLU A 54 18.62 -24.88 11.01
CA GLU A 54 19.63 -24.20 11.84
C GLU A 54 20.24 -22.99 11.12
N ARG A 55 20.47 -23.12 9.81
CA ARG A 55 20.97 -22.03 8.96
C ARG A 55 19.98 -20.86 8.89
N SER A 56 18.69 -21.13 8.70
CA SER A 56 17.66 -20.07 8.66
C SER A 56 17.59 -19.32 9.99
N LEU A 57 17.68 -20.03 11.12
CA LEU A 57 17.74 -19.43 12.46
C LEU A 57 19.03 -18.61 12.69
N HIS A 58 20.16 -19.05 12.13
CA HIS A 58 21.41 -18.29 12.17
C HIS A 58 21.33 -16.98 11.37
N ILE A 59 20.82 -17.01 10.13
CA ILE A 59 20.60 -15.79 9.33
C ILE A 59 19.63 -14.85 10.04
N LYS A 60 18.50 -15.37 10.56
CA LYS A 60 17.54 -14.60 11.36
C LYS A 60 18.23 -13.88 12.53
N LYS A 61 19.06 -14.61 13.29
CA LYS A 61 19.78 -14.05 14.44
C LYS A 61 20.67 -12.88 14.05
N ILE A 62 21.46 -13.00 12.97
CA ILE A 62 22.32 -11.90 12.48
C ILE A 62 21.48 -10.67 12.14
N VAL A 63 20.36 -10.86 11.45
CA VAL A 63 19.47 -9.76 11.08
C VAL A 63 18.88 -9.07 12.31
N GLU A 64 18.40 -9.82 13.29
CA GLU A 64 17.82 -9.28 14.52
C GLU A 64 18.87 -8.55 15.38
N GLU A 65 20.04 -9.15 15.60
CA GLU A 65 21.13 -8.56 16.38
C GLU A 65 21.68 -7.29 15.71
N THR A 66 21.86 -7.30 14.38
CA THR A 66 22.31 -6.11 13.64
C THR A 66 21.28 -5.00 13.69
N LYS A 67 19.99 -5.33 13.56
CA LYS A 67 18.90 -4.34 13.66
C LYS A 67 18.86 -3.71 15.05
N ALA A 68 18.89 -4.53 16.10
CA ALA A 68 18.90 -4.04 17.48
C ALA A 68 20.10 -3.14 17.75
N HIS A 69 21.29 -3.52 17.27
CA HIS A 69 22.49 -2.69 17.39
C HIS A 69 22.32 -1.32 16.73
N TYR A 70 21.76 -1.24 15.52
CA TYR A 70 21.54 0.02 14.82
C TYR A 70 20.38 0.85 15.36
N GLU A 71 19.40 0.23 16.02
CA GLU A 71 18.35 0.94 16.76
C GLU A 71 18.90 1.61 18.03
N GLU A 72 19.85 0.98 18.72
CA GLU A 72 20.52 1.55 19.90
C GLU A 72 21.56 2.61 19.55
N THR A 73 22.22 2.45 18.41
CA THR A 73 23.28 3.35 17.95
C THR A 73 22.76 4.28 16.87
N ARG A 74 22.82 3.83 15.62
CA ARG A 74 22.34 4.51 14.42
C ARG A 74 22.47 3.62 13.20
N PHE A 75 21.50 3.66 12.30
CA PHE A 75 21.62 2.99 11.00
C PHE A 75 22.74 3.61 10.13
N PRO A 76 23.53 2.78 9.42
CA PRO A 76 24.47 3.26 8.40
C PRO A 76 23.69 3.89 7.24
N MET A 77 24.24 4.95 6.63
CA MET A 77 23.62 5.61 5.48
C MET A 77 24.67 5.95 4.44
N ASP A 78 24.37 5.66 3.17
CA ASP A 78 25.19 6.11 2.04
C ASP A 78 25.00 7.60 1.82
N THR A 79 26.07 8.32 1.48
CA THR A 79 26.04 9.74 1.12
C THR A 79 26.13 9.95 -0.39
N ARG A 80 26.43 8.88 -1.14
CA ARG A 80 26.48 8.89 -2.61
C ARG A 80 25.07 8.76 -3.18
N PRO A 81 24.76 9.41 -4.31
CA PRO A 81 23.54 9.12 -5.06
C PRO A 81 23.43 7.63 -5.38
N THR A 82 22.21 7.13 -5.26
CA THR A 82 21.85 5.72 -5.44
C THR A 82 22.15 5.18 -6.84
N SER A 83 22.53 3.90 -6.91
CA SER A 83 22.75 3.15 -8.16
C SER A 83 22.39 1.68 -7.96
N ILE A 84 21.90 1.03 -9.01
CA ILE A 84 21.58 -0.41 -8.99
C ILE A 84 22.87 -1.24 -8.83
N ALA A 85 23.92 -0.93 -9.60
CA ALA A 85 25.10 -1.79 -9.73
C ALA A 85 26.45 -1.07 -9.57
N ASP A 86 26.47 0.23 -9.26
CA ASP A 86 27.71 0.93 -8.86
C ASP A 86 27.92 0.91 -7.34
N ILE A 87 26.91 0.46 -6.59
CA ILE A 87 27.03 0.07 -5.18
C ILE A 87 27.45 -1.42 -5.15
N PRO A 88 28.52 -1.79 -4.41
CA PRO A 88 28.98 -3.17 -4.29
C PRO A 88 27.91 -4.16 -3.80
N ALA A 89 28.18 -5.47 -3.95
CA ALA A 89 27.34 -6.50 -3.34
C ALA A 89 27.46 -6.46 -1.81
N GLY A 90 26.32 -6.45 -1.13
CA GLY A 90 26.20 -6.63 0.32
C GLY A 90 25.66 -8.00 0.68
N PHE A 91 26.01 -8.50 1.85
CA PHE A 91 25.67 -9.84 2.34
C PHE A 91 25.20 -9.76 3.81
N ILE A 92 24.33 -10.68 4.23
CA ILE A 92 24.04 -10.91 5.65
C ILE A 92 25.14 -11.80 6.24
N ASP A 93 25.41 -12.91 5.57
CA ASP A 93 26.47 -13.87 5.88
C ASP A 93 26.81 -14.65 4.60
N LYS A 94 27.82 -14.15 3.87
CA LYS A 94 28.16 -14.63 2.53
C LYS A 94 28.40 -16.14 2.47
N GLU A 95 28.92 -16.75 3.54
CA GLU A 95 29.25 -18.17 3.55
C GLU A 95 28.02 -19.06 3.74
N ASN A 96 26.97 -18.56 4.40
CA ASN A 96 25.80 -19.33 4.82
C ASN A 96 24.49 -18.92 4.11
N GLU A 97 24.46 -17.82 3.36
CA GLU A 97 23.29 -17.43 2.56
C GLU A 97 23.11 -18.34 1.35
N VAL A 98 21.85 -18.69 1.04
CA VAL A 98 21.50 -19.49 -0.15
C VAL A 98 20.76 -18.66 -1.18
N ILE A 99 20.12 -17.56 -0.76
CA ILE A 99 19.61 -16.50 -1.62
C ILE A 99 20.41 -15.23 -1.33
N PHE A 100 21.04 -14.65 -2.34
CA PHE A 100 21.86 -13.44 -2.27
C PHE A 100 21.11 -12.19 -2.71
N GLY A 101 21.60 -11.01 -2.33
CA GLY A 101 21.02 -9.73 -2.72
C GLY A 101 20.37 -8.99 -1.56
N ILE A 102 20.92 -7.83 -1.21
CA ILE A 102 20.31 -6.87 -0.29
C ILE A 102 20.32 -5.46 -0.90
N GLN A 103 19.58 -4.55 -0.25
CA GLN A 103 19.32 -3.19 -0.75
C GLN A 103 20.58 -2.31 -0.90
N ASN A 104 21.69 -2.63 -0.23
CA ASN A 104 22.92 -1.85 -0.28
C ASN A 104 24.16 -2.77 -0.20
N ASP A 105 25.35 -2.21 0.01
CA ASP A 105 26.59 -2.98 0.25
C ASP A 105 26.75 -3.46 1.71
N GLU A 106 25.86 -3.02 2.60
CA GLU A 106 25.84 -3.37 4.02
C GLU A 106 24.38 -3.55 4.49
N LEU A 107 24.17 -4.49 5.43
CA LEU A 107 22.87 -4.80 6.01
C LEU A 107 22.24 -3.56 6.68
N PHE A 108 20.97 -3.27 6.35
CA PHE A 108 20.21 -2.09 6.76
C PHE A 108 20.78 -0.72 6.40
N LYS A 109 21.82 -0.66 5.55
CA LYS A 109 22.39 0.62 5.12
C LYS A 109 21.45 1.38 4.21
N LEU A 110 21.06 2.54 4.68
CA LEU A 110 20.09 3.42 4.04
C LEU A 110 20.67 4.05 2.77
N ASN A 111 19.81 4.16 1.76
CA ASN A 111 20.12 4.75 0.47
C ASN A 111 19.89 6.27 0.45
N PHE A 112 20.76 7.02 -0.23
CA PHE A 112 20.56 8.46 -0.50
C PHE A 112 19.96 8.67 -1.90
N MET A 113 18.75 9.23 -1.96
CA MET A 113 17.92 9.33 -3.18
C MET A 113 17.56 10.79 -3.52
N PRO A 114 18.47 11.56 -4.13
CA PRO A 114 18.29 13.00 -4.34
C PRO A 114 17.36 13.38 -5.50
N LYS A 115 17.11 12.47 -6.48
CA LYS A 115 16.29 12.76 -7.68
C LYS A 115 14.85 13.16 -7.35
N GLY A 116 14.28 12.62 -6.27
CA GLY A 116 12.96 13.00 -5.79
C GLY A 116 12.91 14.43 -5.24
N GLY A 117 14.01 14.93 -4.68
CA GLY A 117 14.11 16.26 -4.10
C GLY A 117 15.33 16.40 -3.19
N ILE A 118 16.30 17.24 -3.59
CA ILE A 118 17.57 17.38 -2.87
C ILE A 118 17.40 17.90 -1.45
N ARG A 119 16.53 18.88 -1.25
CA ARG A 119 16.27 19.46 0.08
C ARG A 119 15.82 18.39 1.08
N MET A 120 14.90 17.52 0.67
CA MET A 120 14.37 16.48 1.55
C MET A 120 15.43 15.40 1.81
N ALA A 121 16.17 15.00 0.77
CA ALA A 121 17.24 14.02 0.92
C ALA A 121 18.36 14.51 1.88
N GLU A 122 18.73 15.79 1.81
CA GLU A 122 19.71 16.40 2.73
C GLU A 122 19.18 16.57 4.15
N THR A 123 17.89 16.92 4.30
CA THR A 123 17.23 16.91 5.61
C THR A 123 17.31 15.52 6.23
N THR A 124 16.96 14.47 5.46
CA THR A 124 17.05 13.09 5.94
C THR A 124 18.47 12.70 6.35
N LEU A 125 19.50 13.06 5.58
CA LEU A 125 20.90 12.82 5.97
C LEU A 125 21.21 13.45 7.33
N LYS A 126 20.88 14.74 7.50
CA LYS A 126 21.15 15.49 8.73
C LYS A 126 20.38 14.94 9.92
N GLU A 127 19.12 14.56 9.73
CA GLU A 127 18.30 13.92 10.77
C GLU A 127 18.85 12.56 11.20
N ASN A 128 19.55 11.86 10.29
CA ASN A 128 20.31 10.65 10.58
C ASN A 128 21.77 10.95 10.97
N GLY A 129 22.14 12.20 11.26
CA GLY A 129 23.47 12.60 11.73
C GLY A 129 24.60 12.48 10.69
N TYR A 130 24.28 12.51 9.40
CA TYR A 130 25.25 12.56 8.30
C TYR A 130 25.25 13.96 7.66
N GLU A 131 26.38 14.34 7.08
CA GLU A 131 26.52 15.63 6.39
C GLU A 131 26.33 15.47 4.87
N PRO A 132 25.60 16.39 4.21
CA PRO A 132 25.53 16.43 2.76
C PRO A 132 26.89 16.66 2.10
N ASP A 133 27.16 15.96 1.00
CA ASP A 133 28.32 16.24 0.16
C ASP A 133 28.08 17.56 -0.63
N PRO A 134 28.94 18.59 -0.48
CA PRO A 134 28.80 19.86 -1.20
C PRO A 134 28.77 19.71 -2.73
N ALA A 135 29.49 18.73 -3.28
CA ALA A 135 29.48 18.49 -4.73
C ALA A 135 28.13 17.94 -5.20
N VAL A 136 27.52 17.06 -4.41
CA VAL A 136 26.17 16.53 -4.68
C VAL A 136 25.13 17.63 -4.55
N HIS A 137 25.23 18.45 -3.51
CA HIS A 137 24.37 19.63 -3.33
C HIS A 137 24.42 20.53 -4.57
N GLU A 138 25.63 20.87 -5.04
CA GLU A 138 25.81 21.70 -6.22
C GLU A 138 25.18 21.07 -7.47
N ILE A 139 25.34 19.76 -7.68
CA ILE A 139 24.76 19.04 -8.82
C ILE A 139 23.24 19.19 -8.84
N PHE A 140 22.56 18.88 -7.75
CA PHE A 140 21.10 18.87 -7.70
C PHE A 140 20.45 20.24 -7.44
N THR A 141 21.24 21.29 -7.23
CA THR A 141 20.73 22.67 -7.10
C THR A 141 21.02 23.52 -8.33
N LYS A 142 22.10 23.24 -9.08
CA LYS A 142 22.50 24.04 -10.26
C LYS A 142 22.31 23.33 -11.59
N TYR A 143 22.52 22.01 -11.66
CA TYR A 143 22.62 21.29 -12.94
C TYR A 143 21.49 20.30 -13.19
N VAL A 144 20.99 19.64 -12.15
CA VAL A 144 19.93 18.62 -12.24
C VAL A 144 18.66 19.15 -11.58
N THR A 145 17.55 19.15 -12.33
CA THR A 145 16.23 19.44 -11.75
C THR A 145 15.68 18.19 -11.09
N THR A 146 15.23 18.31 -9.84
CA THR A 146 14.56 17.22 -9.12
C THR A 146 13.05 17.23 -9.37
N VAL A 147 12.38 16.12 -9.04
CA VAL A 147 10.91 16.03 -9.08
C VAL A 147 10.28 17.14 -8.23
N ASN A 148 10.73 17.30 -6.99
CA ASN A 148 10.27 18.37 -6.09
C ASN A 148 10.40 19.77 -6.73
N ASP A 149 11.54 20.08 -7.35
CA ASP A 149 11.72 21.38 -8.03
C ASP A 149 10.74 21.57 -9.18
N GLY A 150 10.55 20.54 -10.01
CA GLY A 150 9.59 20.57 -11.12
C GLY A 150 8.16 20.84 -10.65
N ILE A 151 7.72 20.11 -9.62
CA ILE A 151 6.38 20.23 -9.04
C ILE A 151 6.14 21.63 -8.49
N PHE A 152 7.04 22.11 -7.63
CA PHE A 152 6.89 23.41 -6.98
C PHE A 152 7.11 24.60 -7.94
N ARG A 153 7.61 24.40 -9.17
CA ARG A 153 7.60 25.42 -10.23
C ARG A 153 6.26 25.49 -10.96
N ALA A 154 5.51 24.38 -11.02
CA ALA A 154 4.24 24.29 -11.75
C ALA A 154 2.99 24.44 -10.87
N TYR A 155 3.08 24.24 -9.56
CA TYR A 155 1.95 24.39 -8.63
C TYR A 155 1.25 25.75 -8.70
N THR A 156 -0.07 25.71 -8.87
CA THR A 156 -0.99 26.84 -8.88
C THR A 156 -1.15 27.46 -7.48
N SER A 157 -1.74 28.65 -7.42
CA SER A 157 -2.07 29.29 -6.14
C SER A 157 -3.10 28.48 -5.34
N ASN A 158 -4.06 27.81 -5.99
CA ASN A 158 -5.08 27.02 -5.32
C ASN A 158 -4.45 25.82 -4.60
N ILE A 159 -3.57 25.09 -5.30
CA ILE A 159 -2.84 23.94 -4.72
C ILE A 159 -2.02 24.39 -3.51
N ARG A 160 -1.29 25.50 -3.64
CA ARG A 160 -0.48 26.04 -2.53
C ARG A 160 -1.36 26.42 -1.34
N ARG A 161 -2.51 27.05 -1.57
CA ARG A 161 -3.42 27.43 -0.50
C ARG A 161 -4.02 26.20 0.20
N ALA A 162 -4.49 25.22 -0.57
CA ALA A 162 -5.04 23.96 -0.07
C ALA A 162 -4.00 23.14 0.73
N ARG A 163 -2.74 23.16 0.28
CA ARG A 163 -1.62 22.51 0.97
C ARG A 163 -1.28 23.18 2.29
N HIS A 164 -1.26 24.51 2.32
CA HIS A 164 -1.04 25.29 3.55
C HIS A 164 -2.20 25.12 4.54
N ALA A 165 -3.44 25.09 4.05
CA ALA A 165 -4.62 24.81 4.87
C ALA A 165 -4.75 23.33 5.25
N HIS A 166 -3.85 22.43 4.84
CA HIS A 166 -4.00 20.99 5.11
C HIS A 166 -5.34 20.39 4.66
N THR A 167 -6.01 20.97 3.67
CA THR A 167 -7.17 20.36 2.99
C THR A 167 -6.69 19.34 1.96
N VAL A 168 -5.59 19.67 1.26
CA VAL A 168 -4.92 18.81 0.26
C VAL A 168 -3.42 18.76 0.61
N THR A 169 -3.00 17.79 1.42
CA THR A 169 -1.61 17.71 1.88
C THR A 169 -1.09 16.28 1.95
N GLY A 170 0.22 16.13 2.18
CA GLY A 170 0.86 14.81 2.20
C GLY A 170 0.81 14.08 0.87
N LEU A 171 0.74 14.83 -0.24
CA LEU A 171 0.85 14.33 -1.62
C LEU A 171 2.30 13.90 -1.92
N PRO A 172 2.56 13.08 -2.97
CA PRO A 172 3.92 12.69 -3.36
C PRO A 172 4.70 13.82 -4.06
N ASP A 173 4.74 15.00 -3.43
CA ASP A 173 5.51 16.17 -3.87
C ASP A 173 6.87 16.30 -3.16
N ALA A 174 7.10 15.48 -2.13
CA ALA A 174 8.31 15.49 -1.30
C ALA A 174 8.93 14.09 -1.11
N TYR A 175 8.37 13.07 -1.75
CA TYR A 175 8.85 11.68 -1.74
C TYR A 175 8.40 10.97 -3.03
N SER A 176 9.04 9.85 -3.38
CA SER A 176 8.69 9.10 -4.60
C SER A 176 7.29 8.48 -4.53
N ARG A 177 6.53 8.53 -5.64
CA ARG A 177 5.12 8.10 -5.67
C ARG A 177 4.88 6.65 -5.25
N GLY A 178 5.73 5.70 -5.67
CA GLY A 178 5.46 4.27 -5.47
C GLY A 178 4.26 3.80 -6.29
N ARG A 179 3.54 2.77 -5.79
CA ARG A 179 2.32 2.22 -6.43
C ARG A 179 2.52 1.59 -7.83
N ILE A 180 3.72 1.11 -8.09
CA ILE A 180 4.08 0.36 -9.29
C ILE A 180 4.58 -1.02 -8.84
N ILE A 181 4.15 -2.07 -9.53
CA ILE A 181 4.59 -3.44 -9.29
C ILE A 181 5.16 -3.98 -10.60
N GLY A 182 6.48 -4.12 -10.67
CA GLY A 182 7.09 -4.86 -11.78
C GLY A 182 6.75 -6.34 -11.67
N VAL A 183 6.59 -7.03 -12.81
CA VAL A 183 6.36 -8.48 -12.81
C VAL A 183 7.71 -9.17 -12.66
N TYR A 184 8.28 -9.12 -11.45
CA TYR A 184 9.68 -9.52 -11.19
C TYR A 184 9.98 -10.99 -11.55
N ALA A 185 8.95 -11.85 -11.51
CA ALA A 185 9.04 -13.24 -11.93
C ALA A 185 9.35 -13.41 -13.43
N ARG A 186 9.20 -12.37 -14.25
CA ARG A 186 9.67 -12.36 -15.64
C ARG A 186 11.17 -12.58 -15.74
N LEU A 187 11.95 -12.06 -14.77
CA LEU A 187 13.39 -12.31 -14.77
C LEU A 187 13.66 -13.81 -14.61
N ALA A 188 13.00 -14.47 -13.65
CA ALA A 188 13.13 -15.91 -13.44
C ALA A 188 12.68 -16.72 -14.66
N LEU A 189 11.56 -16.37 -15.29
CA LEU A 189 10.99 -17.15 -16.38
C LEU A 189 11.75 -17.02 -17.70
N TYR A 190 12.26 -15.82 -18.01
CA TYR A 190 12.82 -15.49 -19.32
C TYR A 190 14.31 -15.16 -19.32
N GLY A 191 14.86 -14.68 -18.19
CA GLY A 191 16.20 -14.09 -18.14
C GLY A 191 16.27 -12.68 -18.74
N ALA A 192 17.31 -11.93 -18.36
CA ALA A 192 17.44 -10.53 -18.77
C ALA A 192 17.71 -10.35 -20.27
N ASP A 193 18.42 -11.28 -20.93
CA ASP A 193 18.75 -11.14 -22.36
C ASP A 193 17.48 -11.16 -23.22
N TYR A 194 16.54 -12.07 -22.91
CA TYR A 194 15.23 -12.13 -23.55
C TYR A 194 14.45 -10.82 -23.33
N LEU A 195 14.35 -10.36 -22.07
CA LEU A 195 13.60 -9.15 -21.73
C LEU A 195 14.21 -7.90 -22.38
N MET A 196 15.53 -7.83 -22.48
CA MET A 196 16.23 -6.76 -23.19
C MET A 196 15.93 -6.80 -24.69
N GLN A 197 15.90 -7.98 -25.30
CA GLN A 197 15.53 -8.15 -26.71
C GLN A 197 14.06 -7.77 -26.97
N GLU A 198 13.15 -8.07 -26.04
CA GLU A 198 11.77 -7.59 -26.08
C GLU A 198 11.72 -6.06 -26.12
N LYS A 199 12.45 -5.36 -25.23
CA LYS A 199 12.50 -3.89 -25.23
C LYS A 199 13.13 -3.32 -26.50
N VAL A 200 14.08 -4.02 -27.12
CA VAL A 200 14.61 -3.64 -28.46
C VAL A 200 13.50 -3.71 -29.52
N ASN A 201 12.72 -4.80 -29.51
CA ASN A 201 11.64 -4.99 -30.46
C ASN A 201 10.54 -3.93 -30.27
N ASP A 202 10.15 -3.69 -29.02
CA ASP A 202 9.17 -2.66 -28.67
C ASP A 202 9.62 -1.26 -29.13
N TRP A 203 10.88 -0.89 -28.87
CA TRP A 203 11.43 0.39 -29.32
C TRP A 203 11.42 0.51 -30.85
N ASN A 204 11.73 -0.57 -31.57
CA ASN A 204 11.72 -0.57 -33.03
C ASN A 204 10.30 -0.53 -33.60
N SER A 205 9.30 -1.03 -32.87
CA SER A 205 7.89 -1.03 -33.30
C SER A 205 7.20 0.34 -33.23
N VAL A 206 7.78 1.32 -32.52
CA VAL A 206 7.24 2.69 -32.46
C VAL A 206 7.70 3.46 -33.71
N GLU A 207 6.89 3.43 -34.77
CA GLU A 207 7.19 4.04 -36.07
C GLU A 207 6.75 5.51 -36.18
N GLU A 208 5.62 5.88 -35.59
CA GLU A 208 5.13 7.25 -35.54
C GLU A 208 5.98 8.09 -34.56
N ILE A 209 6.21 9.37 -34.91
CA ILE A 209 7.07 10.28 -34.17
C ILE A 209 6.32 11.58 -33.88
N ASP A 210 5.88 11.69 -32.64
CA ASP A 210 5.23 12.82 -31.99
C ASP A 210 5.69 12.93 -30.52
N GLU A 211 5.15 13.86 -29.74
CA GLU A 211 5.57 14.07 -28.35
C GLU A 211 5.39 12.81 -27.47
N GLU A 212 4.27 12.10 -27.62
CA GLU A 212 3.95 10.91 -26.82
C GLU A 212 4.87 9.74 -27.17
N THR A 213 5.05 9.48 -28.46
CA THR A 213 5.87 8.38 -28.98
C THR A 213 7.36 8.65 -28.79
N ILE A 214 7.83 9.90 -28.84
CA ILE A 214 9.21 10.26 -28.46
C ILE A 214 9.45 9.93 -26.99
N ARG A 215 8.55 10.36 -26.10
CA ARG A 215 8.63 10.04 -24.67
C ARG A 215 8.62 8.52 -24.45
N LEU A 216 7.71 7.79 -25.09
CA LEU A 216 7.64 6.33 -24.97
C LEU A 216 8.95 5.66 -25.42
N ARG A 217 9.55 6.12 -26.52
CA ARG A 217 10.84 5.59 -27.02
C ARG A 217 11.99 5.86 -26.06
N GLU A 218 12.00 7.01 -25.39
CA GLU A 218 12.96 7.31 -24.33
C GLU A 218 12.73 6.41 -23.10
N GLU A 219 11.49 6.28 -22.65
CA GLU A 219 11.09 5.39 -21.53
C GLU A 219 11.52 3.94 -21.78
N ILE A 220 11.27 3.38 -22.98
CA ILE A 220 11.71 2.03 -23.36
C ILE A 220 13.25 1.92 -23.34
N ASN A 221 13.96 2.95 -23.77
CA ASN A 221 15.42 2.93 -23.73
C ASN A 221 15.95 2.92 -22.28
N LEU A 222 15.35 3.71 -21.39
CA LEU A 222 15.67 3.68 -19.97
C LEU A 222 15.37 2.33 -19.33
N GLN A 223 14.26 1.67 -19.71
CA GLN A 223 13.93 0.31 -19.27
C GLN A 223 14.99 -0.70 -19.72
N TYR A 224 15.43 -0.63 -20.98
CA TYR A 224 16.51 -1.47 -21.50
C TYR A 224 17.82 -1.27 -20.72
N GLN A 225 18.20 -0.01 -20.46
CA GLN A 225 19.40 0.30 -19.66
C GLN A 225 19.26 -0.19 -18.21
N ALA A 226 18.06 -0.13 -17.62
CA ALA A 226 17.81 -0.65 -16.29
C ALA A 226 18.02 -2.17 -16.23
N LEU A 227 17.58 -2.93 -17.24
CA LEU A 227 17.87 -4.38 -17.33
C LEU A 227 19.36 -4.66 -17.43
N GLN A 228 20.14 -3.83 -18.13
CA GLN A 228 21.61 -3.96 -18.13
C GLN A 228 22.20 -3.79 -16.73
N GLN A 229 21.63 -2.90 -15.92
CA GLN A 229 22.06 -2.75 -14.53
C GLN A 229 21.60 -3.92 -13.65
N VAL A 230 20.44 -4.51 -13.90
CA VAL A 230 19.98 -5.75 -13.23
C VAL A 230 20.97 -6.89 -13.51
N VAL A 231 21.44 -7.04 -14.76
CA VAL A 231 22.49 -8.00 -15.12
C VAL A 231 23.77 -7.75 -14.34
N ARG A 232 24.25 -6.49 -14.30
CA ARG A 232 25.44 -6.13 -13.51
C ARG A 232 25.25 -6.42 -12.02
N LEU A 233 24.06 -6.20 -11.47
CA LEU A 233 23.77 -6.54 -10.08
C LEU A 233 23.88 -8.06 -9.85
N GLY A 234 23.33 -8.88 -10.75
CA GLY A 234 23.52 -10.33 -10.72
C GLY A 234 25.00 -10.72 -10.76
N ASP A 235 25.79 -10.11 -11.64
CA ASP A 235 27.23 -10.36 -11.75
C ASP A 235 27.99 -10.04 -10.45
N LEU A 236 27.62 -8.98 -9.72
CA LEU A 236 28.22 -8.65 -8.42
C LEU A 236 28.01 -9.76 -7.37
N TYR A 237 26.92 -10.51 -7.49
CA TYR A 237 26.59 -11.66 -6.64
C TYR A 237 27.04 -13.00 -7.22
N GLY A 238 27.65 -13.00 -8.41
CA GLY A 238 28.08 -14.23 -9.10
C GLY A 238 26.92 -15.06 -9.65
N VAL A 239 25.75 -14.46 -9.91
CA VAL A 239 24.58 -15.12 -10.48
C VAL A 239 24.27 -14.59 -11.89
N ASP A 240 24.19 -15.49 -12.87
CA ASP A 240 24.02 -15.12 -14.28
C ASP A 240 22.55 -14.96 -14.67
N VAL A 241 21.95 -13.83 -14.28
CA VAL A 241 20.52 -13.53 -14.53
C VAL A 241 20.17 -13.24 -15.99
N ARG A 242 21.15 -13.34 -16.91
CA ARG A 242 20.92 -13.23 -18.35
C ARG A 242 20.02 -14.36 -18.86
N LYS A 243 20.10 -15.53 -18.23
CA LYS A 243 19.40 -16.76 -18.60
C LYS A 243 18.15 -16.97 -17.72
N PRO A 244 17.15 -17.74 -18.18
CA PRO A 244 16.04 -18.16 -17.33
C PRO A 244 16.54 -19.06 -16.18
N ALA A 245 15.78 -19.09 -15.08
CA ALA A 245 16.03 -19.92 -13.91
C ALA A 245 15.82 -21.41 -14.22
N MET A 246 16.75 -22.25 -13.76
CA MET A 246 16.75 -23.70 -13.98
C MET A 246 15.97 -24.47 -12.92
N ASN A 247 15.75 -23.90 -11.75
CA ASN A 247 15.16 -24.54 -10.58
C ASN A 247 14.56 -23.49 -9.62
N VAL A 248 13.87 -23.93 -8.58
CA VAL A 248 13.17 -23.06 -7.61
C VAL A 248 14.12 -22.15 -6.85
N LYS A 249 15.34 -22.61 -6.51
CA LYS A 249 16.36 -21.78 -5.85
C LYS A 249 16.75 -20.61 -6.75
N GLU A 250 17.01 -20.88 -8.03
CA GLU A 250 17.29 -19.83 -9.02
C GLU A 250 16.06 -18.94 -9.26
N ALA A 251 14.85 -19.49 -9.33
CA ALA A 251 13.65 -18.68 -9.54
C ALA A 251 13.46 -17.65 -8.40
N ILE A 252 13.65 -18.07 -7.14
CA ILE A 252 13.63 -17.20 -5.97
C ILE A 252 14.77 -16.17 -6.05
N GLN A 253 15.99 -16.62 -6.37
CA GLN A 253 17.16 -15.75 -6.49
C GLN A 253 16.98 -14.67 -7.57
N TRP A 254 16.39 -14.99 -8.73
CA TRP A 254 16.17 -14.04 -9.82
C TRP A 254 15.12 -13.02 -9.42
N VAL A 255 14.02 -13.46 -8.80
CA VAL A 255 13.02 -12.53 -8.24
C VAL A 255 13.67 -11.60 -7.22
N ASN A 256 14.53 -12.10 -6.33
CA ASN A 256 15.23 -11.27 -5.36
C ASN A 256 16.16 -10.25 -6.03
N ILE A 257 16.93 -10.62 -7.07
CA ILE A 257 17.79 -9.67 -7.79
C ILE A 257 16.96 -8.58 -8.48
N ALA A 258 15.86 -8.97 -9.15
CA ALA A 258 14.96 -8.01 -9.78
C ALA A 258 14.38 -7.03 -8.76
N PHE A 259 13.91 -7.54 -7.62
CA PHE A 259 13.31 -6.72 -6.58
C PHE A 259 14.33 -5.85 -5.83
N MET A 260 15.52 -6.36 -5.52
CA MET A 260 16.58 -5.57 -4.88
C MET A 260 17.15 -4.50 -5.82
N ALA A 261 17.14 -4.73 -7.14
CA ALA A 261 17.46 -3.68 -8.10
C ALA A 261 16.49 -2.49 -8.00
N VAL A 262 15.19 -2.76 -7.75
CA VAL A 262 14.19 -1.71 -7.48
C VAL A 262 14.50 -1.00 -6.16
N CYS A 263 14.65 -1.74 -5.05
CA CYS A 263 14.88 -1.18 -3.72
C CYS A 263 16.17 -0.35 -3.63
N ARG A 264 17.13 -0.57 -4.53
CA ARG A 264 18.39 0.19 -4.64
C ARG A 264 18.22 1.61 -5.17
N VAL A 265 17.17 1.91 -5.95
CA VAL A 265 17.04 3.21 -6.62
C VAL A 265 15.66 3.85 -6.50
N ILE A 266 14.67 3.15 -5.92
CA ILE A 266 13.32 3.66 -5.74
C ILE A 266 12.95 3.60 -4.27
N ASN A 267 12.58 4.74 -3.69
CA ASN A 267 12.03 4.88 -2.33
C ASN A 267 10.57 5.31 -2.38
N GLY A 268 9.78 4.68 -3.26
CA GLY A 268 8.33 4.89 -3.33
C GLY A 268 7.67 4.77 -1.95
N ALA A 269 6.54 5.43 -1.74
CA ALA A 269 5.78 5.24 -0.50
C ALA A 269 5.44 3.76 -0.28
N ALA A 270 5.16 3.03 -1.36
CA ALA A 270 5.02 1.58 -1.37
C ALA A 270 5.78 0.95 -2.54
N THR A 271 6.50 -0.14 -2.24
CA THR A 271 7.26 -0.94 -3.23
C THR A 271 6.85 -2.41 -3.10
N SER A 272 5.68 -2.75 -3.62
CA SER A 272 5.09 -4.08 -3.44
C SER A 272 5.75 -5.14 -4.34
N LEU A 273 5.76 -6.39 -3.86
CA LEU A 273 6.35 -7.55 -4.54
C LEU A 273 5.42 -8.12 -5.63
N GLY A 274 4.10 -7.99 -5.45
CA GLY A 274 3.10 -8.52 -6.37
C GLY A 274 2.73 -9.98 -6.08
N ARG A 275 2.32 -10.74 -7.10
CA ARG A 275 1.81 -12.12 -6.97
C ARG A 275 2.83 -13.16 -7.38
N VAL A 276 3.92 -13.20 -6.62
CA VAL A 276 5.09 -14.08 -6.86
C VAL A 276 4.88 -15.54 -6.39
N PRO A 277 4.24 -15.83 -5.23
CA PRO A 277 4.21 -17.20 -4.67
C PRO A 277 3.74 -18.28 -5.65
N ILE A 278 2.67 -18.04 -6.40
CA ILE A 278 2.14 -18.99 -7.38
C ILE A 278 3.12 -19.32 -8.51
N VAL A 279 3.98 -18.37 -8.90
CA VAL A 279 4.99 -18.61 -9.93
C VAL A 279 6.11 -19.47 -9.37
N LEU A 280 6.55 -19.19 -8.14
CA LEU A 280 7.59 -19.97 -7.48
C LEU A 280 7.13 -21.40 -7.19
N ASP A 281 5.85 -21.62 -6.89
CA ASP A 281 5.32 -22.96 -6.63
C ASP A 281 5.41 -23.88 -7.86
N ILE A 282 5.28 -23.32 -9.06
CA ILE A 282 5.41 -24.10 -10.31
C ILE A 282 6.82 -24.69 -10.43
N PHE A 283 7.86 -23.93 -10.08
CA PHE A 283 9.23 -24.44 -10.02
C PHE A 283 9.40 -25.43 -8.86
N ALA A 284 8.84 -25.12 -7.69
CA ALA A 284 8.92 -25.96 -6.49
C ALA A 284 8.32 -27.36 -6.73
N GLU A 285 7.09 -27.44 -7.25
CA GLU A 285 6.40 -28.72 -7.51
C GLU A 285 7.14 -29.56 -8.56
N ARG A 286 7.71 -28.92 -9.59
CA ARG A 286 8.54 -29.62 -10.58
C ARG A 286 9.79 -30.21 -9.94
N ASP A 287 10.48 -29.42 -9.13
CA ASP A 287 11.76 -29.84 -8.52
C ASP A 287 11.56 -30.87 -7.41
N LEU A 288 10.43 -30.80 -6.68
CA LEU A 288 9.97 -31.86 -5.77
C LEU A 288 9.68 -33.16 -6.53
N ALA A 289 8.94 -33.09 -7.64
CA ALA A 289 8.62 -34.27 -8.46
C ALA A 289 9.88 -34.93 -9.06
N ARG A 290 10.94 -34.16 -9.27
CA ARG A 290 12.26 -34.64 -9.72
C ARG A 290 13.17 -35.12 -8.59
N GLY A 291 12.80 -34.90 -7.33
CA GLY A 291 13.68 -35.14 -6.19
C GLY A 291 14.94 -34.27 -6.19
N THR A 292 14.87 -33.10 -6.84
CA THR A 292 16.00 -32.13 -6.90
C THR A 292 16.20 -31.44 -5.54
N PHE A 293 15.10 -31.14 -4.86
CA PHE A 293 15.08 -30.58 -3.51
C PHE A 293 14.02 -31.28 -2.67
N THR A 294 14.21 -31.22 -1.37
CA THR A 294 13.24 -31.62 -0.35
C THR A 294 12.34 -30.44 0.02
N GLU A 295 11.22 -30.73 0.67
CA GLU A 295 10.32 -29.71 1.22
C GLU A 295 11.07 -28.78 2.22
N SER A 296 11.97 -29.35 3.03
CA SER A 296 12.78 -28.55 3.97
C SER A 296 13.73 -27.59 3.27
N GLU A 297 14.36 -28.00 2.15
CA GLU A 297 15.25 -27.11 1.39
C GLU A 297 14.47 -26.00 0.70
N ILE A 298 13.28 -26.30 0.18
CA ILE A 298 12.41 -25.28 -0.44
C ILE A 298 11.94 -24.27 0.60
N GLN A 299 11.48 -24.73 1.78
CA GLN A 299 11.11 -23.82 2.87
C GLN A 299 12.32 -22.97 3.31
N GLU A 300 13.53 -23.54 3.37
CA GLU A 300 14.75 -22.79 3.67
C GLU A 300 15.04 -21.67 2.65
N PHE A 301 14.78 -21.91 1.35
CA PHE A 301 14.91 -20.86 0.32
C PHE A 301 13.87 -19.75 0.49
N VAL A 302 12.63 -20.11 0.87
CA VAL A 302 11.55 -19.15 1.15
C VAL A 302 11.86 -18.32 2.39
N ASP A 303 12.32 -18.97 3.47
CA ASP A 303 12.72 -18.30 4.71
C ASP A 303 13.86 -17.29 4.43
N ASP A 304 14.90 -17.67 3.68
CA ASP A 304 16.00 -16.76 3.34
C ASP A 304 15.52 -15.58 2.47
N PHE A 305 14.65 -15.85 1.49
CA PHE A 305 14.08 -14.80 0.64
C PHE A 305 13.25 -13.81 1.44
N VAL A 306 12.34 -14.30 2.29
CA VAL A 306 11.53 -13.44 3.17
C VAL A 306 12.42 -12.68 4.16
N MET A 307 13.50 -13.28 4.65
CA MET A 307 14.48 -12.54 5.45
C MET A 307 15.09 -11.38 4.66
N LYS A 308 15.41 -11.52 3.38
CA LYS A 308 15.88 -10.39 2.54
C LYS A 308 14.85 -9.27 2.46
N LEU A 309 13.58 -9.61 2.25
CA LEU A 309 12.49 -8.62 2.19
C LEU A 309 12.39 -7.85 3.52
N ARG A 310 12.55 -8.53 4.66
CA ARG A 310 12.57 -7.92 6.01
C ARG A 310 13.79 -7.03 6.29
N THR A 311 14.81 -7.04 5.43
CA THR A 311 15.99 -6.15 5.56
C THR A 311 15.84 -4.80 4.84
N VAL A 312 14.82 -4.65 3.98
CA VAL A 312 14.60 -3.42 3.21
C VAL A 312 14.21 -2.28 4.16
N LYS A 313 14.85 -1.13 4.00
CA LYS A 313 14.61 0.06 4.81
C LYS A 313 14.85 1.34 3.98
N PHE A 314 14.04 2.36 4.18
CA PHE A 314 14.21 3.62 3.47
C PHE A 314 14.51 4.77 4.42
N ALA A 315 15.44 5.63 4.01
CA ALA A 315 15.67 6.87 4.73
C ALA A 315 14.47 7.80 4.53
N ARG A 316 13.83 8.22 5.61
CA ARG A 316 12.66 9.12 5.61
C ARG A 316 12.93 10.34 6.49
N THR A 317 12.24 11.43 6.22
CA THR A 317 12.25 12.60 7.10
C THR A 317 11.32 12.35 8.29
N LYS A 318 11.56 13.00 9.42
CA LYS A 318 10.63 12.96 10.57
C LYS A 318 9.20 13.37 10.21
N ALA A 319 9.05 14.28 9.23
CA ALA A 319 7.74 14.69 8.72
C ALA A 319 7.04 13.57 7.93
N TYR A 320 7.78 12.75 7.19
CA TYR A 320 7.23 11.58 6.50
C TYR A 320 6.74 10.54 7.53
N ASP A 321 7.52 10.29 8.59
CA ASP A 321 7.18 9.29 9.62
C ASP A 321 5.89 9.64 10.39
N GLN A 322 5.49 10.91 10.41
CA GLN A 322 4.19 11.34 10.95
C GLN A 322 3.02 10.92 10.04
N LEU A 323 3.22 10.91 8.71
CA LEU A 323 2.23 10.54 7.69
C LEU A 323 2.20 9.03 7.39
N TYR A 324 3.31 8.35 7.62
CA TYR A 324 3.51 6.91 7.39
C TYR A 324 4.29 6.30 8.56
N SER A 325 3.58 5.96 9.63
CA SER A 325 4.22 5.49 10.86
C SER A 325 4.69 4.05 10.80
N GLY A 326 5.66 3.73 11.66
CA GLY A 326 6.11 2.35 11.89
C GLY A 326 7.17 1.85 10.90
N ASP A 327 7.86 2.77 10.22
CA ASP A 327 8.88 2.47 9.20
C ASP A 327 8.39 1.50 8.10
N PRO A 328 7.22 1.75 7.46
CA PRO A 328 6.65 0.79 6.54
C PRO A 328 7.34 0.84 5.18
N THR A 329 7.48 -0.32 4.56
CA THR A 329 8.00 -0.48 3.18
C THR A 329 6.91 -0.91 2.20
N PHE A 330 5.82 -1.47 2.72
CA PHE A 330 4.68 -2.03 2.00
C PHE A 330 5.10 -3.03 0.92
N ILE A 331 5.92 -4.00 1.31
CA ILE A 331 6.35 -5.10 0.45
C ILE A 331 5.22 -6.12 0.39
N THR A 332 4.15 -5.72 -0.28
CA THR A 332 2.92 -6.51 -0.37
C THR A 332 3.10 -7.67 -1.32
N THR A 333 2.76 -8.87 -0.85
CA THR A 333 2.73 -10.09 -1.66
C THR A 333 1.32 -10.68 -1.63
N SER A 334 0.77 -10.93 -2.81
CA SER A 334 -0.59 -11.47 -2.97
C SER A 334 -0.56 -12.99 -3.13
N MET A 335 -1.45 -13.67 -2.43
CA MET A 335 -1.58 -15.13 -2.35
C MET A 335 -3.01 -15.57 -2.67
N ALA A 336 -3.20 -16.85 -2.99
CA ALA A 336 -4.52 -17.46 -3.23
C ALA A 336 -5.31 -16.80 -4.38
N GLY A 337 -6.63 -16.59 -4.24
CA GLY A 337 -7.52 -16.03 -5.26
C GLY A 337 -8.12 -17.07 -6.22
N MET A 338 -8.75 -16.59 -7.31
CA MET A 338 -9.42 -17.43 -8.31
C MET A 338 -8.84 -17.24 -9.71
N GLY A 339 -8.89 -18.30 -10.52
CA GLY A 339 -8.67 -18.25 -11.96
C GLY A 339 -9.95 -17.98 -12.74
N ASN A 340 -9.81 -17.47 -13.96
CA ASN A 340 -10.94 -17.27 -14.87
C ASN A 340 -11.58 -18.60 -15.31
N ASP A 341 -10.85 -19.71 -15.17
CA ASP A 341 -11.32 -21.08 -15.41
C ASP A 341 -12.13 -21.68 -14.24
N GLY A 342 -12.33 -20.92 -13.15
CA GLY A 342 -13.07 -21.34 -11.97
C GLY A 342 -12.27 -22.13 -10.95
N ARG A 343 -11.01 -22.50 -11.23
CA ARG A 343 -10.13 -23.12 -10.22
C ARG A 343 -9.63 -22.07 -9.23
N HIS A 344 -9.52 -22.43 -7.96
CA HIS A 344 -8.79 -21.59 -7.02
C HIS A 344 -7.29 -21.56 -7.38
N ARG A 345 -6.59 -20.55 -6.88
CA ARG A 345 -5.16 -20.31 -7.10
C ARG A 345 -4.30 -20.54 -5.87
N VAL A 346 -4.86 -21.15 -4.82
CA VAL A 346 -4.09 -21.66 -3.68
C VAL A 346 -3.07 -22.71 -4.12
N THR A 347 -1.84 -22.54 -3.65
CA THR A 347 -0.67 -23.39 -3.89
C THR A 347 0.05 -23.73 -2.59
N LYS A 348 0.99 -24.68 -2.61
CA LYS A 348 1.80 -24.96 -1.41
C LYS A 348 2.67 -23.78 -1.02
N MET A 349 3.15 -23.00 -1.99
CA MET A 349 3.95 -21.80 -1.71
C MET A 349 3.18 -20.75 -0.90
N ASP A 350 1.86 -20.66 -1.02
CA ASP A 350 1.06 -19.76 -0.15
C ASP A 350 1.18 -20.15 1.33
N TYR A 351 1.10 -21.46 1.63
CA TYR A 351 1.35 -21.97 2.99
C TYR A 351 2.79 -21.71 3.43
N ARG A 352 3.79 -21.92 2.56
CA ARG A 352 5.22 -21.69 2.91
C ARG A 352 5.51 -20.23 3.25
N PHE A 353 4.89 -19.28 2.54
CA PHE A 353 4.99 -17.85 2.84
C PHE A 353 4.35 -17.50 4.18
N LEU A 354 3.15 -18.03 4.47
CA LEU A 354 2.49 -17.86 5.77
C LEU A 354 3.32 -18.49 6.91
N ASN A 355 3.91 -19.66 6.67
CA ASN A 355 4.75 -20.39 7.62
C ASN A 355 6.01 -19.64 8.04
N THR A 356 6.46 -18.64 7.26
CA THR A 356 7.58 -17.78 7.67
C THR A 356 7.29 -16.99 8.95
N LEU A 357 6.01 -16.75 9.29
CA LEU A 357 5.64 -16.16 10.58
C LEU A 357 5.96 -17.08 11.77
N ASP A 358 5.98 -18.40 11.55
CA ASP A 358 6.38 -19.41 12.53
C ASP A 358 7.89 -19.68 12.49
N ASN A 359 8.44 -19.96 11.32
CA ASN A 359 9.84 -20.37 11.14
C ASN A 359 10.83 -19.26 11.52
N ILE A 360 10.61 -18.05 11.00
CA ILE A 360 11.53 -16.91 11.15
C ILE A 360 10.92 -15.76 11.95
N GLY A 361 9.86 -16.06 12.70
CA GLY A 361 9.20 -15.14 13.63
C GLY A 361 8.21 -14.18 12.96
N ASN A 362 7.28 -13.69 13.78
CA ASN A 362 6.25 -12.76 13.35
C ASN A 362 6.89 -11.42 12.91
N SER A 363 6.42 -10.86 11.80
CA SER A 363 6.96 -9.61 11.24
C SER A 363 5.90 -8.80 10.51
N PRO A 364 6.01 -7.46 10.51
CA PRO A 364 5.17 -6.61 9.68
C PRO A 364 5.35 -6.79 8.18
N GLU A 365 6.54 -7.20 7.74
CA GLU A 365 6.91 -7.34 6.33
C GLU A 365 7.39 -8.77 6.01
N PRO A 366 7.21 -9.26 4.77
CA PRO A 366 6.37 -8.67 3.72
C PRO A 366 4.91 -8.55 4.16
N ASN A 367 4.18 -7.57 3.63
CA ASN A 367 2.76 -7.41 3.87
C ASN A 367 1.96 -8.56 3.21
N LEU A 368 1.77 -9.65 3.94
CA LEU A 368 1.11 -10.88 3.49
C LEU A 368 -0.38 -10.64 3.25
N THR A 369 -0.81 -10.80 1.99
CA THR A 369 -2.18 -10.48 1.56
C THR A 369 -2.84 -11.67 0.87
N VAL A 370 -3.94 -12.16 1.45
CA VAL A 370 -4.71 -13.28 0.93
C VAL A 370 -5.89 -12.77 0.11
N LEU A 371 -5.95 -13.16 -1.16
CA LEU A 371 -7.10 -12.88 -2.04
C LEU A 371 -8.21 -13.90 -1.72
N TRP A 372 -9.21 -13.47 -0.96
CA TRP A 372 -10.22 -14.31 -0.31
C TRP A 372 -11.51 -14.48 -1.12
N THR A 373 -12.09 -15.67 -1.02
CA THR A 373 -13.47 -16.03 -1.37
C THR A 373 -13.83 -17.33 -0.65
N ASP A 374 -15.11 -17.52 -0.38
CA ASP A 374 -15.75 -18.76 0.05
C ASP A 374 -15.47 -20.00 -0.85
N LYS A 375 -14.95 -19.78 -2.06
CA LYS A 375 -14.58 -20.83 -3.02
C LYS A 375 -13.15 -21.37 -2.87
N LEU A 376 -12.32 -20.77 -2.01
CA LEU A 376 -11.00 -21.33 -1.71
C LEU A 376 -11.13 -22.69 -0.99
N PRO A 377 -10.08 -23.54 -0.91
CA PRO A 377 -10.13 -24.73 -0.07
C PRO A 377 -10.36 -24.36 1.40
N TYR A 378 -11.26 -25.06 2.08
CA TYR A 378 -11.56 -24.81 3.51
C TYR A 378 -10.29 -24.90 4.37
N ASN A 379 -9.43 -25.90 4.11
CA ASN A 379 -8.17 -26.08 4.82
C ASN A 379 -7.29 -24.83 4.76
N PHE A 380 -7.21 -24.17 3.60
CA PHE A 380 -6.43 -22.95 3.45
C PHE A 380 -7.06 -21.76 4.17
N ARG A 381 -8.38 -21.58 4.03
CA ARG A 381 -9.12 -20.54 4.76
C ARG A 381 -8.93 -20.69 6.27
N ARG A 382 -9.06 -21.92 6.77
CA ARG A 382 -8.86 -22.26 8.18
C ARG A 382 -7.42 -22.02 8.64
N TYR A 383 -6.42 -22.40 7.85
CA TYR A 383 -5.01 -22.16 8.17
C TYR A 383 -4.70 -20.65 8.22
N CYS A 384 -5.24 -19.86 7.30
CA CYS A 384 -5.14 -18.40 7.36
C CYS A 384 -5.70 -17.84 8.68
N MET A 385 -6.89 -18.28 9.09
CA MET A 385 -7.51 -17.84 10.35
C MET A 385 -6.73 -18.31 11.58
N HIS A 386 -6.17 -19.52 11.55
CA HIS A 386 -5.26 -20.01 12.58
C HIS A 386 -4.02 -19.11 12.72
N MET A 387 -3.41 -18.72 11.60
CA MET A 387 -2.24 -17.86 11.57
C MET A 387 -2.57 -16.41 11.97
N SER A 388 -3.72 -15.86 11.56
CA SER A 388 -4.20 -14.55 12.03
C SER A 388 -4.48 -14.55 13.53
N HIS A 389 -5.08 -15.61 14.06
CA HIS A 389 -5.29 -15.78 15.51
C HIS A 389 -3.97 -15.79 16.27
N LYS A 390 -2.95 -16.46 15.73
CA LYS A 390 -1.62 -16.56 16.34
C LYS A 390 -0.80 -15.27 16.25
N HIS A 391 -0.86 -14.58 15.11
CA HIS A 391 0.13 -13.55 14.75
C HIS A 391 -0.43 -12.16 14.44
N SER A 392 -1.69 -12.02 14.05
CA SER A 392 -2.30 -10.75 13.64
C SER A 392 -1.51 -9.95 12.58
N SER A 393 -0.90 -10.66 11.61
CA SER A 393 -0.01 -10.04 10.60
C SER A 393 -0.49 -10.16 9.15
N ILE A 394 -1.61 -10.84 8.91
CA ILE A 394 -2.16 -11.12 7.58
C ILE A 394 -3.34 -10.17 7.30
N GLN A 395 -3.44 -9.68 6.07
CA GLN A 395 -4.64 -9.01 5.55
C GLN A 395 -5.35 -9.84 4.49
N TYR A 396 -6.63 -9.53 4.28
CA TYR A 396 -7.52 -10.27 3.39
C TYR A 396 -8.22 -9.31 2.44
N GLU A 397 -8.35 -9.69 1.17
CA GLU A 397 -9.04 -8.89 0.15
C GLU A 397 -9.98 -9.71 -0.73
N GLY A 398 -11.18 -9.20 -0.99
CA GLY A 398 -12.26 -9.89 -1.69
C GLY A 398 -12.00 -10.01 -3.18
N VAL A 399 -11.53 -11.18 -3.64
CA VAL A 399 -11.17 -11.38 -5.05
C VAL A 399 -12.38 -11.29 -5.97
N THR A 400 -13.55 -11.75 -5.51
CA THR A 400 -14.80 -11.69 -6.27
C THR A 400 -15.31 -10.25 -6.40
N THR A 401 -15.16 -9.44 -5.36
CA THR A 401 -15.50 -8.00 -5.39
C THR A 401 -14.64 -7.29 -6.43
N MET A 402 -13.32 -7.50 -6.39
CA MET A 402 -12.41 -6.90 -7.36
C MET A 402 -12.66 -7.40 -8.79
N ALA A 403 -12.94 -8.68 -8.99
CA ALA A 403 -13.18 -9.23 -10.33
C ALA A 403 -14.40 -8.59 -11.03
N LYS A 404 -15.43 -8.14 -10.28
CA LYS A 404 -16.60 -7.44 -10.85
C LYS A 404 -16.23 -6.14 -11.57
N ASP A 405 -15.16 -5.48 -11.11
CA ASP A 405 -14.67 -4.22 -11.68
C ASP A 405 -13.58 -4.43 -12.74
N GLY A 406 -13.31 -5.67 -13.15
CA GLY A 406 -12.41 -5.99 -14.26
C GLY A 406 -10.95 -6.26 -13.85
N TYR A 407 -10.69 -6.48 -12.56
CA TYR A 407 -9.39 -6.97 -12.10
C TYR A 407 -9.24 -8.47 -12.43
N GLY A 408 -8.22 -8.82 -13.21
CA GLY A 408 -8.04 -10.17 -13.74
C GLY A 408 -7.52 -11.20 -12.74
N GLU A 409 -7.39 -12.43 -13.23
CA GLU A 409 -7.00 -13.60 -12.43
C GLU A 409 -5.60 -13.54 -11.81
N MET A 410 -4.71 -12.69 -12.34
CA MET A 410 -3.38 -12.42 -11.82
C MET A 410 -3.28 -11.05 -11.10
N SER A 411 -4.42 -10.47 -10.73
CA SER A 411 -4.43 -9.25 -9.93
C SER A 411 -3.63 -9.43 -8.63
N CYS A 412 -3.05 -8.33 -8.18
CA CYS A 412 -2.26 -8.24 -6.97
C CYS A 412 -2.47 -6.89 -6.30
N ILE A 413 -2.08 -6.78 -5.04
CA ILE A 413 -2.32 -5.59 -4.23
C ILE A 413 -1.06 -4.74 -4.16
N SER A 414 -1.22 -3.46 -4.46
CA SER A 414 -0.18 -2.45 -4.25
C SER A 414 -0.42 -1.68 -2.95
N CYS A 415 0.65 -1.46 -2.19
CA CYS A 415 0.64 -0.83 -0.87
C CYS A 415 -0.25 -1.57 0.13
N CYS A 416 -1.53 -1.22 0.18
CA CYS A 416 -2.45 -1.63 1.21
C CYS A 416 -3.65 -2.37 0.65
N VAL A 417 -4.43 -1.72 -0.22
CA VAL A 417 -5.76 -2.19 -0.64
C VAL A 417 -6.05 -1.93 -2.12
N SER A 418 -5.04 -1.52 -2.87
CA SER A 418 -5.23 -1.05 -4.24
C SER A 418 -4.90 -2.18 -5.21
N PRO A 419 -5.91 -2.83 -5.79
CA PRO A 419 -5.65 -3.85 -6.78
C PRO A 419 -5.03 -3.25 -8.04
N LEU A 420 -4.08 -3.98 -8.60
CA LEU A 420 -3.49 -3.79 -9.92
C LEU A 420 -3.52 -5.11 -10.66
N ASP A 421 -3.52 -5.05 -11.98
CA ASP A 421 -3.34 -6.20 -12.86
C ASP A 421 -2.16 -5.90 -13.83
N PRO A 422 -0.91 -6.10 -13.37
CA PRO A 422 0.28 -5.60 -14.05
C PRO A 422 0.43 -6.05 -15.51
N GLU A 423 0.01 -7.27 -15.84
CA GLU A 423 0.10 -7.84 -17.20
C GLU A 423 -1.20 -7.73 -18.01
N ASN A 424 -2.19 -6.98 -17.52
CA ASN A 424 -3.47 -6.84 -18.21
C ASN A 424 -3.28 -6.35 -19.66
N GLU A 425 -3.70 -7.17 -20.62
CA GLU A 425 -3.46 -6.92 -22.04
C GLU A 425 -4.40 -5.85 -22.63
N GLU A 426 -5.54 -5.59 -21.98
CA GLU A 426 -6.45 -4.48 -22.30
C GLU A 426 -5.91 -3.13 -21.79
N GLN A 427 -4.74 -3.15 -21.17
CA GLN A 427 -4.06 -1.99 -20.60
C GLN A 427 -4.92 -1.30 -19.53
N ARG A 428 -5.70 -2.06 -18.76
CA ARG A 428 -6.40 -1.56 -17.56
C ARG A 428 -5.63 -1.94 -16.31
N HIS A 429 -5.56 -1.00 -15.36
CA HIS A 429 -5.06 -1.25 -14.00
C HIS A 429 -3.61 -1.77 -13.92
N ASN A 430 -2.77 -1.54 -14.94
CA ASN A 430 -1.39 -2.03 -14.94
C ASN A 430 -0.56 -1.39 -13.83
N ILE A 431 -0.72 -0.07 -13.66
CA ILE A 431 -0.02 0.73 -12.66
C ILE A 431 -0.97 1.73 -12.01
N GLN A 432 -0.50 2.34 -10.93
CA GLN A 432 -1.20 3.46 -10.32
C GLN A 432 -0.32 4.68 -10.15
N TYR A 433 -0.89 5.82 -10.50
CA TYR A 433 -0.46 7.14 -10.09
C TYR A 433 -1.00 7.45 -8.70
N PHE A 434 -0.11 7.35 -7.72
CA PHE A 434 -0.45 7.52 -6.31
C PHE A 434 -0.84 8.96 -5.97
N GLY A 435 -2.03 9.18 -5.44
CA GLY A 435 -2.48 10.51 -5.05
C GLY A 435 -2.45 10.82 -3.55
N ALA A 436 -2.03 9.91 -2.67
CA ALA A 436 -2.24 10.08 -1.22
C ALA A 436 -3.74 10.22 -0.88
N ARG A 437 -4.14 11.24 -0.12
CA ARG A 437 -5.54 11.49 0.26
C ARG A 437 -5.79 12.94 0.65
N VAL A 438 -7.04 13.38 0.57
CA VAL A 438 -7.51 14.72 0.98
C VAL A 438 -8.40 14.68 2.21
N ASN A 439 -8.51 15.81 2.91
CA ASN A 439 -9.33 15.95 4.10
C ASN A 439 -10.72 16.47 3.74
N VAL A 440 -11.66 15.55 3.59
CA VAL A 440 -13.02 15.86 3.12
C VAL A 440 -13.85 16.55 4.21
N LEU A 441 -13.65 16.19 5.48
CA LEU A 441 -14.30 16.89 6.60
C LEU A 441 -13.88 18.36 6.64
N LYS A 442 -12.59 18.62 6.48
CA LYS A 442 -12.06 20.00 6.49
C LYS A 442 -12.62 20.84 5.34
N ALA A 443 -12.80 20.23 4.15
CA ALA A 443 -13.46 20.90 3.03
C ALA A 443 -14.92 21.26 3.34
N LEU A 444 -15.67 20.36 4.00
CA LEU A 444 -17.03 20.65 4.50
C LEU A 444 -17.02 21.85 5.47
N LEU A 445 -16.21 21.80 6.53
CA LEU A 445 -16.18 22.83 7.57
C LEU A 445 -15.71 24.20 7.04
N THR A 446 -14.67 24.19 6.19
CA THR A 446 -14.18 25.38 5.50
C THR A 446 -15.29 25.98 4.62
N GLY A 447 -16.07 25.14 3.92
CA GLY A 447 -17.23 25.57 3.13
C GLY A 447 -18.31 26.28 3.95
N LEU A 448 -18.64 25.75 5.12
CA LEU A 448 -19.60 26.37 6.05
C LEU A 448 -19.16 27.77 6.50
N ASN A 449 -17.85 27.96 6.68
CA ASN A 449 -17.22 29.24 7.01
C ASN A 449 -16.99 30.16 5.80
N GLY A 450 -17.65 29.88 4.68
CA GLY A 450 -17.52 30.70 3.48
C GLY A 450 -16.14 30.58 2.84
N GLY A 451 -15.44 29.47 3.05
CA GLY A 451 -14.13 29.18 2.46
C GLY A 451 -12.92 29.65 3.29
N TYR A 452 -13.15 30.16 4.49
CA TYR A 452 -12.10 30.39 5.49
C TYR A 452 -11.78 29.10 6.24
N ASP A 453 -10.51 28.84 6.48
CA ASP A 453 -10.03 27.64 7.18
C ASP A 453 -10.70 27.51 8.56
N ASP A 454 -11.16 26.30 8.89
CA ASP A 454 -11.89 25.96 10.13
C ASP A 454 -11.03 25.93 11.40
N VAL A 455 -9.71 26.10 11.29
CA VAL A 455 -8.80 26.34 12.42
C VAL A 455 -8.28 27.78 12.39
N HIS A 456 -7.86 28.26 11.21
CA HIS A 456 -7.25 29.57 11.01
C HIS A 456 -8.22 30.55 10.33
N LYS A 457 -9.03 31.24 11.16
CA LYS A 457 -10.10 32.14 10.69
C LYS A 457 -9.68 33.30 9.78
N ASP A 458 -8.40 33.65 9.75
CA ASP A 458 -7.82 34.69 8.91
C ASP A 458 -7.30 34.16 7.55
N TYR A 459 -7.34 32.85 7.34
CA TYR A 459 -6.83 32.20 6.15
C TYR A 459 -7.94 31.76 5.18
N LYS A 460 -8.06 32.48 4.06
CA LYS A 460 -9.03 32.17 2.99
C LYS A 460 -8.47 31.10 2.05
N VAL A 461 -9.11 29.93 2.00
CA VAL A 461 -8.68 28.81 1.16
C VAL A 461 -9.29 28.93 -0.25
N PHE A 462 -10.61 29.11 -0.31
CA PHE A 462 -11.39 29.26 -1.54
C PHE A 462 -12.62 30.16 -1.33
N ASP A 463 -13.32 30.52 -2.40
CA ASP A 463 -14.48 31.40 -2.34
C ASP A 463 -15.78 30.59 -2.41
N ILE A 464 -16.64 30.76 -1.40
CA ILE A 464 -17.98 30.18 -1.33
C ILE A 464 -18.82 31.01 -0.36
N GLU A 465 -20.14 31.04 -0.55
CA GLU A 465 -21.04 31.73 0.38
C GLU A 465 -21.12 30.99 1.72
N PRO A 466 -20.94 31.67 2.87
CA PRO A 466 -21.01 31.05 4.19
C PRO A 466 -22.45 30.66 4.55
N ILE A 467 -22.60 29.59 5.33
CA ILE A 467 -23.89 29.25 5.94
C ILE A 467 -24.10 30.13 7.18
N ARG A 468 -25.25 30.82 7.24
CA ARG A 468 -25.60 31.74 8.32
C ARG A 468 -26.76 31.27 9.20
N ASP A 469 -27.28 30.08 8.94
CA ASP A 469 -28.39 29.50 9.69
C ASP A 469 -28.02 29.33 11.18
N GLU A 470 -29.00 29.58 12.07
CA GLU A 470 -28.89 29.36 13.52
C GLU A 470 -28.98 27.87 13.89
N VAL A 471 -29.70 27.10 13.08
CA VAL A 471 -29.75 25.64 13.09
C VAL A 471 -29.39 25.20 11.68
N LEU A 472 -28.44 24.29 11.53
CA LEU A 472 -28.00 23.84 10.21
C LEU A 472 -29.10 23.01 9.53
N GLU A 473 -29.53 23.47 8.35
CA GLU A 473 -30.47 22.74 7.50
C GLU A 473 -29.70 21.84 6.53
N PHE A 474 -30.05 20.55 6.47
CA PHE A 474 -29.32 19.54 5.71
C PHE A 474 -29.17 19.89 4.22
N GLU A 475 -30.25 20.32 3.56
CA GLU A 475 -30.21 20.65 2.12
C GLU A 475 -29.30 21.85 1.82
N SER A 476 -29.30 22.88 2.69
CA SER A 476 -28.40 24.04 2.56
C SER A 476 -26.94 23.65 2.75
N VAL A 477 -26.66 22.82 3.76
CA VAL A 477 -25.31 22.30 4.03
C VAL A 477 -24.82 21.41 2.90
N LYS A 478 -25.65 20.49 2.41
CA LYS A 478 -25.31 19.59 1.30
C LYS A 478 -25.00 20.39 0.03
N ALA A 479 -25.82 21.39 -0.31
CA ALA A 479 -25.60 22.23 -1.48
C ALA A 479 -24.32 23.10 -1.37
N ASN A 480 -23.97 23.57 -0.17
CA ASN A 480 -22.68 24.24 0.07
C ASN A 480 -21.53 23.23 -0.06
N PHE A 481 -21.67 22.06 0.53
CA PHE A 481 -20.63 21.03 0.50
C PHE A 481 -20.35 20.50 -0.91
N GLU A 482 -21.37 20.36 -1.75
CA GLU A 482 -21.21 19.99 -3.16
C GLU A 482 -20.28 20.96 -3.91
N LYS A 483 -20.37 22.27 -3.63
CA LYS A 483 -19.45 23.28 -4.20
C LYS A 483 -18.04 23.18 -3.62
N SER A 484 -17.93 22.87 -2.33
CA SER A 484 -16.63 22.58 -1.71
C SER A 484 -15.98 21.33 -2.30
N LEU A 485 -16.77 20.31 -2.64
CA LEU A 485 -16.31 19.10 -3.33
C LEU A 485 -15.87 19.40 -4.77
N ASP A 486 -16.59 20.26 -5.50
CA ASP A 486 -16.17 20.72 -6.84
C ASP A 486 -14.77 21.36 -6.77
N TRP A 487 -14.59 22.35 -5.88
CA TRP A 487 -13.30 23.01 -5.70
C TRP A 487 -12.19 22.05 -5.23
N LEU A 488 -12.50 21.14 -4.31
CA LEU A 488 -11.56 20.17 -3.76
C LEU A 488 -11.05 19.22 -4.86
N THR A 489 -11.97 18.67 -5.66
CA THR A 489 -11.64 17.72 -6.73
C THR A 489 -10.88 18.39 -7.86
N ASP A 490 -11.26 19.60 -8.28
CA ASP A 490 -10.49 20.41 -9.24
C ASP A 490 -9.04 20.62 -8.78
N THR A 491 -8.88 21.08 -7.53
CA THR A 491 -7.56 21.38 -6.96
C THR A 491 -6.70 20.13 -6.81
N TYR A 492 -7.32 19.01 -6.45
CA TYR A 492 -6.62 17.74 -6.26
C TYR A 492 -6.18 17.13 -7.60
N VAL A 493 -7.04 17.17 -8.63
CA VAL A 493 -6.70 16.73 -9.99
C VAL A 493 -5.55 17.55 -10.55
N ASP A 494 -5.59 18.87 -10.44
CA ASP A 494 -4.51 19.75 -10.91
C ASP A 494 -3.18 19.40 -10.23
N ALA A 495 -3.20 19.14 -8.91
CA ALA A 495 -2.02 18.73 -8.17
C ALA A 495 -1.45 17.41 -8.69
N LEU A 496 -2.28 16.37 -8.84
CA LEU A 496 -1.82 15.05 -9.28
C LEU A 496 -1.35 15.03 -10.74
N ASN A 497 -2.03 15.76 -11.63
CA ASN A 497 -1.59 15.95 -13.01
C ASN A 497 -0.18 16.54 -13.07
N ILE A 498 0.10 17.57 -12.25
CA ILE A 498 1.43 18.17 -12.16
C ILE A 498 2.44 17.20 -11.54
N ILE A 499 2.10 16.55 -10.43
CA ILE A 499 3.00 15.63 -9.71
C ILE A 499 3.45 14.50 -10.63
N HIS A 500 2.53 13.82 -11.29
CA HIS A 500 2.84 12.64 -12.09
C HIS A 500 3.55 12.98 -13.39
N TYR A 501 3.21 14.11 -14.02
CA TYR A 501 3.98 14.64 -15.14
C TYR A 501 5.45 14.90 -14.75
N MET A 502 5.68 15.59 -13.63
CA MET A 502 7.04 15.91 -13.18
C MET A 502 7.81 14.68 -12.69
N THR A 503 7.10 13.69 -12.13
CA THR A 503 7.71 12.42 -11.72
C THR A 503 8.21 11.63 -12.93
N ASP A 504 7.37 11.42 -13.95
CA ASP A 504 7.79 10.76 -15.20
C ASP A 504 8.97 11.48 -15.86
N LYS A 505 8.97 12.82 -15.81
CA LYS A 505 10.01 13.63 -16.45
C LYS A 505 11.37 13.58 -15.73
N TYR A 506 11.39 13.59 -14.40
CA TYR A 506 12.63 13.78 -13.63
C TYR A 506 13.08 12.55 -12.83
N ASN A 507 12.21 11.57 -12.60
CA ASN A 507 12.53 10.36 -11.85
C ASN A 507 11.68 9.14 -12.27
N TYR A 508 11.63 8.86 -13.58
CA TYR A 508 10.96 7.68 -14.12
C TYR A 508 11.50 6.37 -13.51
N GLU A 509 10.62 5.49 -13.03
CA GLU A 509 10.93 4.23 -12.34
C GLU A 509 11.35 3.12 -13.32
N ALA A 510 12.37 3.39 -14.13
CA ALA A 510 12.78 2.59 -15.28
C ALA A 510 12.93 1.10 -14.99
N VAL A 511 13.48 0.73 -13.83
CA VAL A 511 13.69 -0.69 -13.45
C VAL A 511 12.38 -1.42 -13.15
N GLN A 512 11.39 -0.77 -12.51
CA GLN A 512 10.08 -1.39 -12.31
C GLN A 512 9.33 -1.51 -13.64
N MET A 513 9.38 -0.45 -14.45
CA MET A 513 8.72 -0.38 -15.75
C MET A 513 9.31 -1.37 -16.76
N ALA A 514 10.59 -1.74 -16.61
CA ALA A 514 11.24 -2.73 -17.45
C ALA A 514 10.64 -4.14 -17.30
N PHE A 515 10.03 -4.45 -16.16
CA PHE A 515 9.34 -5.71 -15.90
C PHE A 515 7.85 -5.67 -16.23
N LEU A 516 7.36 -4.59 -16.85
CA LEU A 516 5.97 -4.43 -17.29
C LEU A 516 5.85 -4.49 -18.82
N PRO A 517 4.66 -4.79 -19.36
CA PRO A 517 4.34 -4.54 -20.77
C PRO A 517 4.68 -3.09 -21.16
N THR A 518 5.13 -2.85 -22.38
CA THR A 518 5.58 -1.50 -22.78
C THR A 518 4.44 -0.48 -22.86
N LYS A 519 3.26 -0.89 -23.35
CA LYS A 519 2.06 -0.06 -23.34
C LYS A 519 1.24 -0.39 -22.10
N GLN A 520 0.92 0.64 -21.32
CA GLN A 520 0.25 0.53 -20.03
C GLN A 520 -0.74 1.70 -19.93
N ARG A 521 -1.81 1.53 -19.16
CA ARG A 521 -2.53 2.68 -18.59
C ARG A 521 -2.45 2.66 -17.09
N ALA A 522 -2.59 3.84 -16.53
CA ALA A 522 -2.60 4.06 -15.11
C ALA A 522 -4.03 4.26 -14.61
N ASN A 523 -4.28 3.80 -13.39
CA ASN A 523 -5.30 4.40 -12.55
C ASN A 523 -4.66 5.61 -11.84
N MET A 524 -5.38 6.71 -11.67
CA MET A 524 -4.98 7.79 -10.76
C MET A 524 -5.78 7.65 -9.47
N GLY A 525 -5.09 7.33 -8.37
CA GLY A 525 -5.70 7.03 -7.08
C GLY A 525 -5.91 8.29 -6.25
N PHE A 526 -7.17 8.63 -5.98
CA PHE A 526 -7.58 9.78 -5.17
C PHE A 526 -8.14 9.32 -3.81
N GLY A 527 -7.37 9.47 -2.74
CA GLY A 527 -7.80 8.98 -1.43
C GLY A 527 -8.63 10.00 -0.63
N ILE A 528 -9.45 9.48 0.29
CA ILE A 528 -10.21 10.26 1.27
C ILE A 528 -9.70 9.99 2.68
N CYS A 529 -9.58 11.05 3.49
CA CYS A 529 -9.46 10.98 4.94
C CYS A 529 -10.65 11.66 5.62
N GLY A 530 -11.04 11.15 6.79
CA GLY A 530 -12.16 11.66 7.57
C GLY A 530 -13.53 11.26 7.01
N PHE A 531 -13.61 10.11 6.32
CA PHE A 531 -14.84 9.60 5.70
C PHE A 531 -15.96 9.43 6.73
N ALA A 532 -15.74 8.59 7.76
CA ALA A 532 -16.72 8.38 8.83
C ALA A 532 -17.10 9.68 9.53
N ASN A 533 -16.13 10.55 9.84
CA ASN A 533 -16.38 11.83 10.48
C ASN A 533 -17.25 12.77 9.62
N THR A 534 -17.09 12.72 8.30
CA THR A 534 -17.91 13.49 7.35
C THR A 534 -19.32 12.92 7.28
N VAL A 535 -19.46 11.60 7.14
CA VAL A 535 -20.76 10.91 7.11
C VAL A 535 -21.54 11.15 8.40
N ASP A 536 -20.89 10.98 9.56
CA ASP A 536 -21.49 11.21 10.87
C ASP A 536 -21.88 12.69 11.06
N THR A 537 -21.08 13.63 10.55
CA THR A 537 -21.42 15.06 10.55
C THR A 537 -22.69 15.34 9.76
N LEU A 538 -22.79 14.80 8.54
CA LEU A 538 -23.97 14.95 7.70
C LEU A 538 -25.20 14.29 8.33
N SER A 539 -25.00 13.13 8.96
CA SER A 539 -26.06 12.41 9.69
C SER A 539 -26.58 13.20 10.88
N ALA A 540 -25.69 13.78 11.70
CA ALA A 540 -26.08 14.64 12.81
C ALA A 540 -26.88 15.87 12.34
N ILE A 541 -26.48 16.49 11.24
CA ILE A 541 -27.20 17.64 10.66
C ILE A 541 -28.58 17.21 10.12
N LYS A 542 -28.70 16.00 9.57
CA LYS A 542 -29.96 15.52 8.97
C LYS A 542 -30.97 15.00 10.00
N TYR A 543 -30.49 14.36 11.07
CA TYR A 543 -31.35 13.60 11.99
C TYR A 543 -31.36 14.12 13.43
N ALA A 544 -30.48 15.05 13.78
CA ALA A 544 -30.46 15.75 15.05
C ALA A 544 -30.57 17.27 14.83
N THR A 545 -30.53 18.06 15.91
CA THR A 545 -30.47 19.53 15.83
C THR A 545 -29.04 19.99 16.05
N VAL A 546 -28.43 20.59 15.02
CA VAL A 546 -27.04 21.11 15.10
C VAL A 546 -27.06 22.63 15.05
N LYS A 547 -26.55 23.27 16.12
CA LYS A 547 -26.40 24.72 16.22
C LYS A 547 -24.92 25.11 16.13
N PRO A 548 -24.49 25.88 15.12
CA PRO A 548 -23.13 26.38 15.04
C PRO A 548 -22.89 27.46 16.09
N ILE A 549 -21.77 27.39 16.79
CA ILE A 549 -21.29 28.39 17.74
C ILE A 549 -20.31 29.30 17.00
N ARG A 550 -20.60 30.61 17.00
CA ARG A 550 -19.94 31.59 16.13
C ARG A 550 -19.28 32.71 16.92
N ASP A 551 -18.23 33.28 16.33
CA ASP A 551 -17.67 34.55 16.79
C ASP A 551 -18.47 35.76 16.29
N GLU A 552 -18.05 36.97 16.67
CA GLU A 552 -18.70 38.24 16.30
C GLU A 552 -18.76 38.51 14.78
N ASN A 553 -17.89 37.87 13.98
CA ASN A 553 -17.88 37.96 12.51
C ASN A 553 -18.68 36.81 11.86
N GLY A 554 -19.30 35.98 12.70
CA GLY A 554 -20.10 34.82 12.30
C GLY A 554 -19.27 33.61 11.84
N TYR A 555 -17.97 33.59 12.14
CA TYR A 555 -17.10 32.42 11.92
C TYR A 555 -17.45 31.32 12.91
N ILE A 556 -17.67 30.10 12.41
CA ILE A 556 -18.03 28.93 13.21
C ILE A 556 -16.76 28.30 13.79
N TYR A 557 -16.68 28.22 15.12
CA TYR A 557 -15.55 27.62 15.83
C TYR A 557 -15.91 26.38 16.66
N ASP A 558 -17.19 26.15 16.95
CA ASP A 558 -17.68 24.93 17.61
C ASP A 558 -19.16 24.69 17.25
N TYR A 559 -19.72 23.56 17.70
CA TYR A 559 -21.09 23.14 17.42
C TYR A 559 -21.75 22.57 18.68
N GLU A 560 -23.04 22.82 18.84
CA GLU A 560 -23.91 22.12 19.79
C GLU A 560 -24.82 21.15 19.03
N THR A 561 -24.73 19.86 19.34
CA THR A 561 -25.56 18.81 18.73
C THR A 561 -26.55 18.28 19.77
N ILE A 562 -27.85 18.39 19.49
CA ILE A 562 -28.94 17.99 20.38
C ILE A 562 -29.78 16.89 19.70
N GLY A 563 -29.87 15.73 20.34
CA GLY A 563 -30.59 14.56 19.83
C GLY A 563 -29.67 13.42 19.37
N GLU A 564 -30.26 12.25 19.14
CA GLU A 564 -29.55 11.08 18.61
C GLU A 564 -29.58 11.06 17.08
N TYR A 565 -28.56 10.48 16.46
CA TYR A 565 -28.44 10.29 15.02
C TYR A 565 -27.69 8.97 14.75
N PRO A 566 -27.95 8.30 13.62
CA PRO A 566 -27.24 7.07 13.24
C PRO A 566 -25.82 7.39 12.78
N ARG A 567 -24.86 6.50 13.07
CA ARG A 567 -23.47 6.66 12.64
C ARG A 567 -23.11 5.66 11.54
N TRP A 568 -22.06 5.99 10.79
CA TRP A 568 -21.41 5.06 9.88
C TRP A 568 -20.91 3.84 10.67
N GLY A 569 -21.21 2.63 10.19
CA GLY A 569 -20.78 1.38 10.85
C GLY A 569 -21.81 0.71 11.76
N GLU A 570 -22.99 1.31 11.93
CA GLU A 570 -24.05 0.79 12.81
C GLU A 570 -25.06 -0.11 12.06
N ASP A 571 -24.84 -0.41 10.77
CA ASP A 571 -25.78 -1.13 9.88
C ASP A 571 -27.15 -0.44 9.78
N ASP A 572 -27.15 0.90 9.79
CA ASP A 572 -28.35 1.72 9.64
C ASP A 572 -28.44 2.30 8.22
N PRO A 573 -29.51 2.02 7.46
CA PRO A 573 -29.67 2.54 6.10
C PRO A 573 -29.52 4.06 6.00
N ARG A 574 -29.91 4.81 7.04
CA ARG A 574 -29.88 6.28 7.04
C ARG A 574 -28.47 6.86 7.01
N SER A 575 -27.49 6.19 7.62
CA SER A 575 -26.07 6.60 7.58
C SER A 575 -25.36 5.97 6.38
N ASN A 576 -25.71 4.74 5.99
CA ASN A 576 -25.16 4.09 4.80
C ASN A 576 -25.51 4.86 3.52
N GLU A 577 -26.75 5.33 3.35
CA GLU A 577 -27.15 6.17 2.20
C GLU A 577 -26.33 7.47 2.10
N LEU A 578 -25.91 8.05 3.24
CA LEU A 578 -25.04 9.23 3.26
C LEU A 578 -23.59 8.90 2.88
N ALA A 579 -23.11 7.73 3.29
CA ALA A 579 -21.79 7.21 2.92
C ALA A 579 -21.71 6.90 1.42
N GLU A 580 -22.72 6.22 0.89
CA GLU A 580 -22.89 5.91 -0.54
C GLU A 580 -22.96 7.20 -1.37
N TRP A 581 -23.79 8.17 -0.95
CA TRP A 581 -23.84 9.47 -1.62
C TRP A 581 -22.48 10.17 -1.65
N LEU A 582 -21.75 10.20 -0.53
CA LEU A 582 -20.48 10.91 -0.45
C LEU A 582 -19.44 10.31 -1.40
N ILE A 583 -19.31 8.98 -1.41
CA ILE A 583 -18.31 8.31 -2.25
C ILE A 583 -18.67 8.42 -3.74
N GLU A 584 -19.95 8.30 -4.10
CA GLU A 584 -20.43 8.48 -5.48
C GLU A 584 -20.24 9.93 -5.96
N ALA A 585 -20.64 10.90 -5.13
CA ALA A 585 -20.54 12.32 -5.44
C ALA A 585 -19.09 12.76 -5.64
N TYR A 586 -18.16 12.26 -4.80
CA TYR A 586 -16.74 12.55 -4.92
C TYR A 586 -16.12 11.92 -6.17
N THR A 587 -16.40 10.63 -6.41
CA THR A 587 -15.82 9.87 -7.52
C THR A 587 -16.31 10.34 -8.88
N THR A 588 -17.60 10.64 -9.00
CA THR A 588 -18.20 11.12 -10.26
C THR A 588 -17.59 12.45 -10.70
N ARG A 589 -17.29 13.35 -9.74
CA ARG A 589 -16.58 14.60 -10.03
C ARG A 589 -15.20 14.33 -10.61
N LEU A 590 -14.39 13.51 -9.92
CA LEU A 590 -13.03 13.15 -10.38
C LEU A 590 -13.01 12.51 -11.77
N ARG A 591 -13.99 11.64 -12.07
CA ARG A 591 -14.13 10.98 -13.38
C ARG A 591 -14.47 11.95 -14.52
N SER A 592 -14.93 13.17 -14.21
CA SER A 592 -15.24 14.18 -15.23
C SER A 592 -14.01 14.93 -15.75
N HIS A 593 -12.88 14.84 -15.05
CA HIS A 593 -11.66 15.56 -15.39
C HIS A 593 -10.80 14.82 -16.41
N LYS A 594 -10.02 15.59 -17.20
CA LYS A 594 -8.92 15.03 -17.98
C LYS A 594 -7.71 14.78 -17.08
N LEU A 595 -7.24 13.55 -17.07
CA LEU A 595 -6.09 13.15 -16.26
C LEU A 595 -4.82 12.97 -17.12
N TYR A 596 -3.66 13.14 -16.49
CA TYR A 596 -2.36 12.95 -17.11
C TYR A 596 -2.23 11.53 -17.68
N LYS A 597 -1.75 11.43 -18.94
CA LYS A 597 -1.66 10.19 -19.72
C LYS A 597 -2.98 9.40 -19.80
N ASP A 598 -4.10 10.12 -19.84
CA ASP A 598 -5.46 9.56 -19.94
C ASP A 598 -5.73 8.48 -18.88
N ALA A 599 -5.18 8.68 -17.68
CA ALA A 599 -5.38 7.80 -16.55
C ALA A 599 -6.87 7.72 -16.14
N GLU A 600 -7.27 6.60 -15.55
CA GLU A 600 -8.62 6.42 -15.02
C GLU A 600 -8.71 6.91 -13.57
N ALA A 601 -9.71 7.73 -13.23
CA ALA A 601 -9.91 8.17 -11.86
C ALA A 601 -10.45 7.02 -10.99
N THR A 602 -9.70 6.66 -9.93
CA THR A 602 -10.09 5.66 -8.94
C THR A 602 -9.98 6.27 -7.54
N VAL A 603 -10.85 5.87 -6.60
CA VAL A 603 -10.91 6.46 -5.25
C VAL A 603 -10.64 5.43 -4.19
N SER A 604 -9.95 5.82 -3.11
CA SER A 604 -9.68 4.94 -1.96
C SER A 604 -10.18 5.53 -0.65
N LEU A 605 -10.74 4.67 0.19
CA LEU A 605 -10.99 4.94 1.61
C LEU A 605 -9.81 4.38 2.42
N LEU A 606 -8.64 5.02 2.25
CA LEU A 606 -7.37 4.61 2.85
C LEU A 606 -6.63 5.84 3.41
N THR A 607 -6.23 5.77 4.69
CA THR A 607 -5.59 6.90 5.37
C THR A 607 -4.11 6.68 5.67
N ILE A 608 -3.64 5.45 5.84
CA ILE A 608 -2.39 5.17 6.58
C ILE A 608 -2.50 5.89 7.94
N THR A 609 -1.52 6.69 8.36
CA THR A 609 -1.60 7.53 9.57
C THR A 609 -2.00 8.97 9.29
N SER A 610 -2.50 9.25 8.08
CA SER A 610 -3.08 10.57 7.77
C SER A 610 -4.33 10.84 8.61
N ASN A 611 -4.99 9.83 9.19
CA ASN A 611 -6.08 10.01 10.14
C ASN A 611 -5.62 10.77 11.40
N VAL A 612 -4.40 10.51 11.86
CA VAL A 612 -3.76 11.23 12.98
C VAL A 612 -3.25 12.60 12.54
N ALA A 613 -2.61 12.69 11.36
CA ALA A 613 -2.05 13.94 10.88
C ALA A 613 -3.13 14.98 10.53
N TYR A 614 -4.22 14.55 9.89
CA TYR A 614 -5.31 15.45 9.52
C TYR A 614 -6.19 15.86 10.69
N SER A 615 -6.39 15.01 11.71
CA SER A 615 -7.15 15.42 12.89
C SER A 615 -6.46 16.58 13.61
N LYS A 616 -5.12 16.56 13.67
CA LYS A 616 -4.29 17.67 14.21
C LYS A 616 -4.34 18.97 13.38
N GLN A 617 -5.06 18.98 12.27
CA GLN A 617 -5.20 20.13 11.37
C GLN A 617 -6.67 20.46 11.09
N THR A 618 -7.62 19.81 11.78
CA THR A 618 -9.05 20.01 11.57
C THR A 618 -9.70 20.52 12.85
N GLY A 619 -10.58 21.50 12.71
CA GLY A 619 -11.35 22.10 13.77
C GLY A 619 -12.48 21.22 14.28
N ASN A 620 -13.28 21.77 15.18
CA ASN A 620 -14.47 21.08 15.68
C ASN A 620 -15.47 20.82 14.54
N SER A 621 -16.19 19.70 14.65
CA SER A 621 -17.38 19.41 13.85
C SER A 621 -18.54 19.05 14.79
N PRO A 622 -19.77 18.87 14.29
CA PRO A 622 -20.91 18.44 15.09
C PRO A 622 -20.71 17.13 15.87
N VAL A 623 -19.77 16.27 15.45
CA VAL A 623 -19.59 14.92 15.99
C VAL A 623 -18.17 14.61 16.50
N HIS A 624 -17.22 15.49 16.20
CA HIS A 624 -15.79 15.29 16.47
C HIS A 624 -15.19 16.54 17.11
N LYS A 625 -14.44 16.35 18.21
CA LYS A 625 -13.67 17.42 18.84
C LYS A 625 -12.28 17.51 18.20
N GLY A 626 -12.08 18.61 17.48
CA GLY A 626 -10.86 18.88 16.73
C GLY A 626 -9.96 19.87 17.46
N VAL A 627 -9.06 20.46 16.68
CA VAL A 627 -8.15 21.51 17.12
C VAL A 627 -8.87 22.84 17.30
N TYR A 628 -8.46 23.63 18.28
CA TYR A 628 -8.82 25.04 18.39
C TYR A 628 -7.60 25.87 18.74
N LEU A 629 -7.64 27.16 18.44
CA LEU A 629 -6.57 28.08 18.80
C LEU A 629 -6.79 28.63 20.20
N ASN A 630 -5.73 28.70 20.99
CA ASN A 630 -5.70 29.44 22.25
C ASN A 630 -5.75 30.96 21.97
N GLU A 631 -5.95 31.78 23.01
CA GLU A 631 -5.97 33.26 22.88
C GLU A 631 -4.67 33.83 22.28
N ASP A 632 -3.54 33.14 22.47
CA ASP A 632 -2.23 33.50 21.93
C ASP A 632 -1.99 33.01 20.49
N GLY A 633 -2.98 32.35 19.87
CA GLY A 633 -2.90 31.80 18.52
C GLY A 633 -2.21 30.44 18.42
N SER A 634 -1.78 29.84 19.53
CA SER A 634 -1.20 28.49 19.53
C SER A 634 -2.26 27.39 19.36
N VAL A 635 -1.89 26.31 18.69
CA VAL A 635 -2.74 25.13 18.46
C VAL A 635 -2.94 24.34 19.75
N ASN A 636 -4.20 24.10 20.12
CA ASN A 636 -4.58 23.30 21.28
C ASN A 636 -5.05 21.90 20.87
N LEU A 637 -4.39 20.88 21.41
CA LEU A 637 -4.67 19.46 21.14
C LEU A 637 -5.29 18.72 22.34
N SER A 638 -5.61 19.42 23.43
CA SER A 638 -5.98 18.81 24.73
C SER A 638 -7.27 17.98 24.71
N LYS A 639 -8.17 18.26 23.77
CA LYS A 639 -9.44 17.56 23.58
C LYS A 639 -9.54 16.89 22.22
N LEU A 640 -8.40 16.77 21.52
CA LEU A 640 -8.36 16.23 20.18
C LEU A 640 -8.83 14.78 20.19
N GLU A 641 -9.84 14.49 19.39
CA GLU A 641 -10.18 13.14 18.96
C GLU A 641 -9.44 12.85 17.65
N PHE A 642 -9.12 11.59 17.37
CA PHE A 642 -8.49 11.21 16.10
C PHE A 642 -9.56 10.78 15.08
N PHE A 643 -9.28 10.97 13.79
CA PHE A 643 -10.12 10.39 12.75
C PHE A 643 -9.97 8.87 12.72
N SER A 644 -11.01 8.19 12.24
CA SER A 644 -10.95 6.75 11.99
C SER A 644 -9.99 6.42 10.84
N PRO A 645 -9.27 5.29 10.90
CA PRO A 645 -8.40 4.86 9.81
C PRO A 645 -9.21 4.34 8.62
N GLY A 646 -8.85 4.72 7.40
CA GLY A 646 -9.49 4.23 6.17
C GLY A 646 -11.02 4.42 6.17
N ALA A 647 -11.74 3.32 5.94
CA ALA A 647 -13.20 3.24 5.94
C ALA A 647 -13.81 2.87 7.31
N ASN A 648 -13.01 2.78 8.37
CA ASN A 648 -13.49 2.39 9.69
C ASN A 648 -14.58 3.36 10.21
N PRO A 649 -15.56 2.83 10.95
CA PRO A 649 -16.46 3.63 11.78
C PRO A 649 -15.72 4.50 12.80
N SER A 650 -16.39 5.54 13.28
CA SER A 650 -15.92 6.26 14.47
C SER A 650 -15.93 5.34 15.69
N ASN A 651 -15.04 5.58 16.66
CA ASN A 651 -15.05 4.84 17.94
C ASN A 651 -16.28 5.15 18.82
N LYS A 652 -17.18 6.02 18.32
CA LYS A 652 -18.48 6.35 18.91
C LYS A 652 -19.63 5.58 18.28
N ALA A 653 -19.41 4.88 17.16
CA ALA A 653 -20.40 4.03 16.53
C ALA A 653 -20.79 2.89 17.49
N LYS A 654 -22.09 2.62 17.58
CA LYS A 654 -22.68 1.56 18.40
C LYS A 654 -22.92 0.32 17.52
N GLY A 655 -22.40 -0.84 17.91
CA GLY A 655 -22.62 -2.07 17.15
C GLY A 655 -21.59 -3.15 17.46
N GLY A 656 -21.94 -4.39 17.14
CA GLY A 656 -21.00 -5.51 17.11
C GLY A 656 -20.16 -5.49 15.84
N TRP A 657 -19.25 -6.46 15.72
CA TRP A 657 -18.39 -6.55 14.54
C TRP A 657 -19.19 -6.82 13.25
N LEU A 658 -20.29 -7.58 13.31
CA LEU A 658 -21.10 -7.91 12.14
C LEU A 658 -21.78 -6.67 11.53
N GLN A 659 -22.31 -5.75 12.36
CA GLN A 659 -22.89 -4.49 11.87
C GLN A 659 -21.85 -3.63 11.15
N ASN A 660 -20.61 -3.62 11.65
CA ASN A 660 -19.52 -2.93 11.00
C ASN A 660 -19.20 -3.53 9.62
N LEU A 661 -19.10 -4.87 9.52
CA LEU A 661 -18.86 -5.56 8.26
C LEU A 661 -20.00 -5.32 7.24
N ASN A 662 -21.26 -5.39 7.67
CA ASN A 662 -22.42 -5.11 6.81
C ASN A 662 -22.40 -3.68 6.24
N SER A 663 -22.10 -2.70 7.10
CA SER A 663 -22.00 -1.30 6.67
C SER A 663 -20.94 -1.13 5.59
N LEU A 664 -19.75 -1.71 5.75
CA LEU A 664 -18.70 -1.58 4.73
C LEU A 664 -19.02 -2.36 3.46
N ALA A 665 -19.66 -3.53 3.56
CA ALA A 665 -20.08 -4.32 2.42
C ALA A 665 -21.18 -3.63 1.58
N SER A 666 -21.90 -2.64 2.15
CA SER A 666 -22.89 -1.85 1.42
C SER A 666 -22.28 -0.89 0.37
N LEU A 667 -21.00 -0.50 0.53
CA LEU A 667 -20.36 0.40 -0.41
C LEU A 667 -20.08 -0.30 -1.74
N ASP A 668 -20.50 0.33 -2.84
CA ASP A 668 -20.13 -0.12 -4.17
C ASP A 668 -18.64 0.15 -4.43
N PHE A 669 -17.87 -0.95 -4.56
CA PHE A 669 -16.44 -0.91 -4.86
C PHE A 669 -16.14 -0.15 -6.16
N SER A 670 -17.07 -0.07 -7.11
CA SER A 670 -16.87 0.67 -8.36
C SER A 670 -16.66 2.17 -8.14
N TYR A 671 -17.15 2.72 -7.02
CA TYR A 671 -16.88 4.10 -6.60
C TYR A 671 -15.67 4.23 -5.68
N ALA A 672 -15.06 3.13 -5.26
CA ALA A 672 -13.86 3.11 -4.42
C ALA A 672 -12.84 2.09 -4.94
N ALA A 673 -12.65 2.03 -6.27
CA ALA A 673 -11.84 1.01 -6.96
C ALA A 673 -10.34 1.03 -6.60
N ASP A 674 -9.88 2.06 -5.87
CA ASP A 674 -8.52 2.11 -5.29
C ASP A 674 -8.47 1.51 -3.85
N GLY A 675 -9.57 0.96 -3.35
CA GLY A 675 -9.64 0.13 -2.14
C GLY A 675 -10.40 0.74 -0.96
N ILE A 676 -11.00 -0.14 -0.15
CA ILE A 676 -11.82 0.20 1.03
C ILE A 676 -11.17 -0.41 2.27
N SER A 677 -10.34 0.36 2.98
CA SER A 677 -9.55 -0.17 4.08
C SER A 677 -10.35 -0.28 5.37
N LEU A 678 -10.72 -1.50 5.78
CA LEU A 678 -11.15 -1.84 7.14
C LEU A 678 -10.00 -2.34 8.04
N THR A 679 -9.93 -1.87 9.28
CA THR A 679 -9.11 -2.47 10.33
C THR A 679 -9.92 -2.87 11.54
N THR A 680 -10.06 -4.16 11.79
CA THR A 680 -10.80 -4.68 12.95
C THR A 680 -9.85 -5.19 14.03
N GLN A 681 -10.29 -5.01 15.27
CA GLN A 681 -9.70 -5.62 16.46
C GLN A 681 -10.81 -6.38 17.13
N VAL A 682 -10.63 -7.69 17.28
CA VAL A 682 -11.65 -8.57 17.85
C VAL A 682 -11.04 -9.37 18.99
N SER A 683 -11.72 -9.38 20.12
CA SER A 683 -11.35 -10.22 21.25
C SER A 683 -11.54 -11.69 20.86
N PRO A 684 -10.58 -12.59 21.16
CA PRO A 684 -10.79 -14.03 21.06
C PRO A 684 -12.09 -14.50 21.72
N ARG A 685 -12.50 -13.88 22.84
CA ARG A 685 -13.70 -14.24 23.59
C ARG A 685 -15.00 -13.99 22.80
N ALA A 686 -14.98 -13.01 21.89
CA ALA A 686 -16.12 -12.71 21.02
C ALA A 686 -16.32 -13.81 19.96
N LEU A 687 -15.26 -14.55 19.62
CA LEU A 687 -15.23 -15.49 18.51
C LEU A 687 -15.60 -16.92 18.92
N GLY A 688 -15.67 -17.25 20.21
CA GLY A 688 -15.97 -18.62 20.66
C GLY A 688 -15.25 -19.00 21.95
N LYS A 689 -15.59 -20.17 22.50
CA LYS A 689 -15.06 -20.65 23.79
C LYS A 689 -13.74 -21.40 23.65
N THR A 690 -13.55 -22.07 22.52
CA THR A 690 -12.31 -22.80 22.23
C THR A 690 -11.56 -22.17 21.06
N ARG A 691 -10.25 -22.40 20.97
CA ARG A 691 -9.45 -21.86 19.87
C ARG A 691 -9.93 -22.35 18.50
N ASP A 692 -10.35 -23.61 18.40
CA ASP A 692 -10.87 -24.16 17.15
C ASP A 692 -12.20 -23.51 16.75
N GLU A 693 -13.13 -23.34 17.70
CA GLU A 693 -14.37 -22.57 17.45
C GLU A 693 -14.08 -21.14 17.00
N GLN A 694 -13.11 -20.47 17.64
CA GLN A 694 -12.71 -19.10 17.28
C GLN A 694 -12.19 -19.03 15.84
N VAL A 695 -11.36 -19.99 15.44
CA VAL A 695 -10.83 -20.09 14.07
C VAL A 695 -11.93 -20.38 13.06
N ASP A 696 -12.82 -21.34 13.34
CA ASP A 696 -13.90 -21.72 12.41
C ASP A 696 -14.95 -20.59 12.27
N ASN A 697 -15.24 -19.87 13.36
CA ASN A 697 -16.13 -18.70 13.31
C ASN A 697 -15.51 -17.55 12.52
N LEU A 698 -14.19 -17.32 12.65
CA LEU A 698 -13.50 -16.33 11.80
C LEU A 698 -13.62 -16.66 10.32
N VAL A 699 -13.49 -17.95 9.92
CA VAL A 699 -13.70 -18.36 8.53
C VAL A 699 -15.10 -18.00 8.06
N THR A 700 -16.12 -18.37 8.86
CA THR A 700 -17.53 -18.13 8.53
C THR A 700 -17.84 -16.63 8.39
N ILE A 701 -17.30 -15.80 9.28
CA ILE A 701 -17.51 -14.34 9.26
C ILE A 701 -16.86 -13.72 8.02
N LEU A 702 -15.63 -14.10 7.69
CA LEU A 702 -14.96 -13.57 6.49
C LEU A 702 -15.61 -14.06 5.20
N ASP A 703 -16.05 -15.31 5.13
CA ASP A 703 -16.82 -15.82 4.00
C ASP A 703 -18.06 -14.93 3.76
N GLY A 704 -18.86 -14.68 4.81
CA GLY A 704 -20.03 -13.81 4.72
C GLY A 704 -19.69 -12.35 4.32
N TYR A 705 -18.64 -11.76 4.88
CA TYR A 705 -18.24 -10.38 4.54
C TYR A 705 -17.85 -10.24 3.07
N PHE A 706 -17.02 -11.16 2.56
CA PHE A 706 -16.53 -11.08 1.18
C PHE A 706 -17.56 -11.53 0.14
N GLU A 707 -18.46 -12.46 0.47
CA GLU A 707 -19.62 -12.79 -0.37
C GLU A 707 -20.54 -11.58 -0.58
N ASN A 708 -20.72 -10.77 0.46
CA ASN A 708 -21.59 -9.60 0.46
C ASN A 708 -20.97 -8.34 -0.16
N GLY A 709 -19.75 -8.42 -0.71
CA GLY A 709 -19.13 -7.28 -1.40
C GLY A 709 -18.05 -6.56 -0.60
N GLY A 710 -17.69 -7.05 0.59
CA GLY A 710 -16.51 -6.57 1.31
C GLY A 710 -15.25 -6.61 0.42
N GLN A 711 -14.40 -5.59 0.54
CA GLN A 711 -13.20 -5.48 -0.30
C GLN A 711 -11.91 -5.81 0.46
N HIS A 712 -11.73 -5.30 1.67
CA HIS A 712 -10.54 -5.56 2.46
C HIS A 712 -10.88 -5.67 3.96
N VAL A 713 -10.07 -6.45 4.69
CA VAL A 713 -10.01 -6.41 6.15
C VAL A 713 -8.60 -6.71 6.68
N ASN A 714 -8.14 -5.85 7.57
CA ASN A 714 -7.08 -6.15 8.51
C ASN A 714 -7.68 -6.78 9.77
N LEU A 715 -7.15 -7.92 10.19
CA LEU A 715 -7.65 -8.68 11.33
C LEU A 715 -6.61 -8.74 12.45
N ASN A 716 -6.91 -8.08 13.57
CA ASN A 716 -6.21 -8.27 14.83
C ASN A 716 -7.08 -9.13 15.77
N VAL A 717 -6.56 -10.27 16.22
CA VAL A 717 -7.24 -11.16 17.17
C VAL A 717 -6.55 -11.06 18.52
N MET A 718 -7.00 -10.12 19.35
CA MET A 718 -6.36 -9.79 20.63
C MET A 718 -7.31 -9.02 21.55
N ASP A 719 -7.12 -9.17 22.86
CA ASP A 719 -7.80 -8.36 23.88
C ASP A 719 -6.96 -7.12 24.23
N LEU A 720 -7.59 -5.94 24.24
CA LEU A 720 -6.92 -4.68 24.59
C LEU A 720 -6.26 -4.77 25.97
N ASN A 721 -6.94 -5.37 26.96
CA ASN A 721 -6.41 -5.52 28.32
C ASN A 721 -5.08 -6.29 28.38
N ASP A 722 -4.85 -7.20 27.43
CA ASP A 722 -3.65 -8.03 27.38
C ASP A 722 -2.46 -7.33 26.70
N VAL A 723 -2.76 -6.34 25.85
CA VAL A 723 -1.74 -5.65 25.04
C VAL A 723 -1.56 -4.17 25.38
N TYR A 724 -2.48 -3.54 26.12
CA TYR A 724 -2.47 -2.11 26.40
C TYR A 724 -1.16 -1.65 27.04
N GLU A 725 -0.76 -2.25 28.16
CA GLU A 725 0.47 -1.88 28.86
C GLU A 725 1.71 -2.10 27.99
N LYS A 726 1.76 -3.20 27.22
CA LYS A 726 2.86 -3.50 26.29
C LYS A 726 2.97 -2.47 25.18
N ILE A 727 1.85 -2.09 24.58
CA ILE A 727 1.79 -1.06 23.53
C ILE A 727 2.29 0.27 24.10
N MET A 728 1.76 0.67 25.27
CA MET A 728 2.09 1.96 25.88
C MET A 728 3.52 2.02 26.39
N SER A 729 4.06 0.93 26.95
CA SER A 729 5.46 0.82 27.41
C SER A 729 6.48 0.77 26.25
N GLY A 730 6.04 0.41 25.04
CA GLY A 730 6.92 0.27 23.87
C GLY A 730 7.56 -1.10 23.74
N GLU A 731 6.96 -2.13 24.33
CA GLU A 731 7.29 -3.53 24.04
C GLU A 731 6.88 -3.93 22.62
N ASP A 732 7.49 -5.00 22.12
CA ASP A 732 7.20 -5.56 20.80
C ASP A 732 5.76 -6.13 20.77
N VAL A 733 4.85 -5.41 20.11
CA VAL A 733 3.52 -5.90 19.76
C VAL A 733 3.30 -5.64 18.27
N ILE A 734 3.01 -6.70 17.53
CA ILE A 734 2.75 -6.61 16.09
C ILE A 734 1.25 -6.53 15.86
N VAL A 735 0.82 -5.50 15.15
CA VAL A 735 -0.60 -5.20 14.91
C VAL A 735 -0.82 -4.66 13.50
N ARG A 736 -1.99 -4.91 12.94
CA ARG A 736 -2.48 -4.25 11.72
C ARG A 736 -3.11 -2.91 12.08
N ILE A 737 -2.80 -1.83 11.36
CA ILE A 737 -3.30 -0.48 11.70
C ILE A 737 -4.07 0.25 10.60
N SER A 738 -3.66 0.22 9.33
CA SER A 738 -4.36 0.96 8.27
C SER A 738 -3.96 0.47 6.88
N GLY A 739 -4.25 -0.80 6.61
CA GLY A 739 -3.86 -1.49 5.38
C GLY A 739 -2.46 -2.09 5.39
N TYR A 740 -1.79 -2.08 6.54
CA TYR A 740 -0.47 -2.66 6.74
C TYR A 740 -0.27 -3.03 8.21
N CYS A 741 0.78 -3.79 8.46
CA CYS A 741 1.21 -4.22 9.79
C CYS A 741 2.34 -3.33 10.30
N VAL A 742 2.44 -3.18 11.62
CA VAL A 742 3.54 -2.47 12.30
C VAL A 742 3.90 -3.16 13.60
N ASN A 743 5.10 -2.89 14.09
CA ASN A 743 5.42 -3.11 15.50
C ASN A 743 5.17 -1.81 16.28
N THR A 744 4.36 -1.88 17.33
CA THR A 744 3.92 -0.72 18.11
C THR A 744 5.05 0.04 18.79
N LYS A 745 6.23 -0.55 18.98
CA LYS A 745 7.38 0.17 19.55
C LYS A 745 7.83 1.34 18.68
N TYR A 746 7.58 1.29 17.37
CA TYR A 746 7.92 2.37 16.42
C TYR A 746 6.83 3.43 16.28
N LEU A 747 5.70 3.28 16.99
CA LEU A 747 4.63 4.27 16.98
C LEU A 747 4.93 5.39 17.98
N THR A 748 4.57 6.63 17.60
CA THR A 748 4.64 7.77 18.52
C THR A 748 3.61 7.62 19.65
N PRO A 749 3.77 8.35 20.78
CA PRO A 749 2.78 8.31 21.86
C PRO A 749 1.34 8.60 21.41
N GLU A 750 1.16 9.54 20.48
CA GLU A 750 -0.17 9.86 19.93
C GLU A 750 -0.73 8.76 19.06
N GLN A 751 0.11 8.08 18.27
CA GLN A 751 -0.31 6.95 17.44
C GLN A 751 -0.69 5.74 18.28
N LYS A 752 0.04 5.48 19.38
CA LYS A 752 -0.34 4.46 20.36
C LYS A 752 -1.66 4.79 21.05
N THR A 753 -1.86 6.06 21.40
CA THR A 753 -3.12 6.55 21.97
C THR A 753 -4.28 6.38 20.98
N GLU A 754 -4.10 6.76 19.72
CA GLU A 754 -5.12 6.55 18.68
C GLU A 754 -5.46 5.07 18.52
N LEU A 755 -4.44 4.20 18.38
CA LEU A 755 -4.62 2.75 18.26
C LEU A 755 -5.44 2.15 19.41
N THR A 756 -5.10 2.50 20.65
CA THR A 756 -5.77 1.96 21.85
C THR A 756 -7.16 2.54 22.10
N GLN A 757 -7.53 3.64 21.41
CA GLN A 757 -8.86 4.25 21.46
C GLN A 757 -9.81 3.75 20.37
N ARG A 758 -9.32 2.91 19.43
CA ARG A 758 -10.16 2.28 18.41
C ARG A 758 -11.11 1.26 19.05
N VAL A 759 -12.12 0.88 18.29
CA VAL A 759 -13.06 -0.17 18.71
C VAL A 759 -12.33 -1.52 18.79
N PHE A 760 -12.44 -2.16 19.95
CA PHE A 760 -12.13 -3.57 20.17
C PHE A 760 -13.45 -4.31 20.33
N HIS A 761 -13.82 -5.11 19.34
CA HIS A 761 -15.08 -5.83 19.36
C HIS A 761 -15.03 -6.96 20.40
N GLU A 762 -15.85 -6.83 21.44
CA GLU A 762 -16.03 -7.85 22.48
C GLU A 762 -17.25 -8.76 22.22
N VAL A 763 -18.10 -8.39 21.26
CA VAL A 763 -19.29 -9.14 20.83
C VAL A 763 -19.41 -9.13 19.30
N LEU A 764 -20.01 -10.18 18.73
CA LEU A 764 -20.27 -10.27 17.28
C LEU A 764 -21.48 -9.42 16.87
N SER A 765 -22.57 -9.51 17.63
CA SER A 765 -23.77 -8.68 17.49
C SER A 765 -24.19 -8.12 18.85
N MET A 766 -24.80 -6.93 18.85
CA MET A 766 -25.43 -6.37 20.06
C MET A 766 -26.72 -7.11 20.45
N ASP A 767 -27.33 -7.85 19.53
CA ASP A 767 -28.47 -8.73 19.84
C ASP A 767 -28.06 -9.87 20.76
N ASP A 768 -26.82 -10.37 20.62
CA ASP A 768 -26.26 -11.44 21.46
C ASP A 768 -25.85 -10.93 22.85
N ALA A 769 -25.56 -9.63 22.99
CA ALA A 769 -25.18 -9.01 24.27
C ALA A 769 -26.37 -8.79 25.22
N LEU A 770 -27.60 -8.88 24.69
CA LEU A 770 -28.85 -8.73 25.42
C LEU A 770 -29.50 -10.08 25.79
N SER A 771 -28.89 -11.20 25.40
CA SER A 771 -29.23 -12.57 25.80
C SER A 771 -28.28 -13.12 26.84
#